data_AF-A0A251XGM7-F1
#
_entry.id   AF-A0A251XGM7-F1
#
_cell.length_a   1.000
_cell.length_b   1.000
_cell.length_c   1.000
_cell.angle_alpha   90.00
_cell.angle_beta   90.00
_cell.angle_gamma   90.00
#
_symmetry.space_group_name_H-M   'P 1'
#
loop_
_entity.id
_entity.type
_entity.pdbx_description
1 polymer ?
#
loop_
_entity_poly.entity_id
_entity_poly.type
_entity_poly.pdbx_seq_one_letter_code
_entity_poly.pdbx_strand_id
1 'polypeptide(L)'
;MAKDIIIAFGIDVDAVSGWLGSYGGQDSPGDISRGLFAGEVGVPRLNALLAKHDLPSTWFWPGHSIETFPREFDQVVAAGHEIGAHGYSHENPIEMSRQQEADVLDRSIELIESRAGRRPTGYVAPWWEFSRVTNELLIERGIRYDHSLMHRDFEPYYVRVGDTWQGVDYTEDAASWMHPLVRGEETDLVEIPASWYLDDLPPMMFVKGSPNSHGFVNPRHLEEMWRDQFDWVYREQDYGVFTFTIHPDVSGARRCSSCSSGSSPTSTRTRASAGRPSTRSPRTSSDAPRAPRASPDPRTDRTQETTTMSTDTSRPGTAPADTGAAASSGALPAGLEKVSVRQTRRVTGIAFLAWTIAVYDFILFGTLLPDISRDFGWDTSESLLVSTLVSVGTAVVVLLVGPMVDRLGRRIGMVVSVTGTALSSGATALSAGAVSLVGIRSISGLGLAEQSINATYLNEIYEQTEDERIRRNKGFVYAMVQTGWPLGALLAAAFVGLITTAFGPGSWRIAFGLATVPALVVAAICLTLRESPQFVAQQRIRRLRAAGLHDEAAAFARATGLDVQKSAPIARIFQGKHLRSTIVLSLAWLLNWFGIQTFSVLGTTVLESGKHIDASNALLLIIASNCVGVLGYLVHGWLGDRLGRRNVIVGGWLVAGLAFAVMLLGPDDPTFVMGASMVGLFFLLGPYAAILFFQAGCFDSDCRATGSSFIGAMSQPGAIIGGFLLTGLTASAMSFGQAALWVGAGGILASALVMLLAKPTGETREAVS
;
A
#
# COMPACT_ATOMS: atom_id res chain seq x y z
N MET A 1 40.28 -6.26 -43.88
CA MET A 1 39.60 -5.47 -44.94
C MET A 1 39.18 -4.15 -44.32
N ALA A 2 38.98 -3.08 -45.10
CA ALA A 2 38.34 -1.88 -44.54
C ALA A 2 36.90 -2.26 -44.15
N LYS A 3 36.49 -1.97 -42.92
CA LYS A 3 35.12 -2.21 -42.48
C LYS A 3 34.19 -1.20 -43.15
N ASP A 4 33.02 -1.64 -43.58
CA ASP A 4 31.98 -0.82 -44.20
C ASP A 4 30.81 -0.66 -43.23
N ILE A 5 31.03 0.17 -42.21
CA ILE A 5 30.02 0.47 -41.18
C ILE A 5 29.42 1.85 -41.48
N ILE A 6 28.14 1.87 -41.83
CA ILE A 6 27.39 3.09 -42.13
C ILE A 6 26.72 3.57 -40.86
N ILE A 7 26.80 4.87 -40.57
CA ILE A 7 26.09 5.48 -39.44
C ILE A 7 24.94 6.31 -40.02
N ALA A 8 23.71 5.96 -39.65
CA ALA A 8 22.50 6.63 -40.11
C ALA A 8 21.83 7.37 -38.94
N PHE A 9 21.42 8.61 -39.17
CA PHE A 9 20.62 9.40 -38.22
C PHE A 9 19.21 9.56 -38.79
N GLY A 10 18.26 8.83 -38.23
CA GLY A 10 16.82 9.02 -38.41
C GLY A 10 16.29 10.01 -37.40
N ILE A 11 15.62 11.06 -37.89
CA ILE A 11 15.01 12.11 -37.06
C ILE A 11 13.49 12.04 -37.18
N ASP A 12 12.82 11.60 -36.12
CA ASP A 12 11.38 11.37 -36.14
C ASP A 12 10.67 12.58 -35.52
N VAL A 13 9.89 13.31 -36.33
CA VAL A 13 9.29 14.61 -35.97
C VAL A 13 7.86 14.44 -35.46
N ASP A 14 7.74 13.66 -34.39
CA ASP A 14 6.46 13.30 -33.79
C ASP A 14 5.70 14.51 -33.31
N ALA A 15 6.36 15.40 -32.58
CA ALA A 15 5.84 16.70 -32.16
C ALA A 15 4.38 16.62 -31.65
N VAL A 16 3.47 17.42 -32.21
CA VAL A 16 2.05 17.39 -31.79
C VAL A 16 1.37 16.08 -32.17
N SER A 17 1.70 15.49 -33.32
CA SER A 17 1.11 14.22 -33.77
C SER A 17 1.41 13.07 -32.80
N GLY A 18 2.60 12.99 -32.21
CA GLY A 18 2.89 11.99 -31.17
C GLY A 18 1.94 12.07 -29.98
N TRP A 19 1.58 13.28 -29.54
CA TRP A 19 0.60 13.49 -28.46
C TRP A 19 -0.84 13.17 -28.85
N LEU A 20 -1.18 13.27 -30.14
CA LEU A 20 -2.49 12.88 -30.67
C LEU A 20 -2.61 11.36 -30.84
N GLY A 21 -1.52 10.71 -31.25
CA GLY A 21 -1.44 9.28 -31.49
C GLY A 21 -0.84 8.53 -30.31
N SER A 22 0.45 8.22 -30.38
CA SER A 22 1.13 7.23 -29.55
C SER A 22 1.32 7.58 -28.08
N TYR A 23 1.46 8.86 -27.73
CA TYR A 23 1.86 9.24 -26.38
C TYR A 23 0.67 9.42 -25.42
N GLY A 24 -0.56 9.57 -25.93
CA GLY A 24 -1.77 9.69 -25.10
C GLY A 24 -1.88 11.01 -24.32
N GLY A 25 -1.73 12.16 -24.99
CA GLY A 25 -1.80 13.50 -24.38
C GLY A 25 -2.75 14.48 -25.08
N GLN A 26 -3.63 14.00 -25.95
CA GLN A 26 -4.49 14.80 -26.81
C GLN A 26 -5.43 15.76 -26.06
N ASP A 27 -5.85 15.37 -24.86
CA ASP A 27 -6.75 16.16 -24.02
C ASP A 27 -6.01 17.10 -23.05
N SER A 28 -4.68 17.18 -23.13
CA SER A 28 -3.85 18.00 -22.25
C SER A 28 -3.19 19.16 -23.00
N PRO A 29 -3.60 20.42 -22.74
CA PRO A 29 -2.91 21.60 -23.28
C PRO A 29 -1.43 21.62 -22.91
N GLY A 30 -1.08 21.07 -21.74
CA GLY A 30 0.30 20.96 -21.29
C GLY A 30 1.12 20.00 -22.15
N ASP A 31 0.58 18.85 -22.51
CA ASP A 31 1.30 17.87 -23.34
C ASP A 31 1.35 18.31 -24.81
N ILE A 32 0.26 18.88 -25.36
CA ILE A 32 0.27 19.52 -26.68
C ILE A 32 1.33 20.62 -26.77
N SER A 33 1.52 21.42 -25.70
CA SER A 33 2.57 22.46 -25.69
C SER A 33 4.00 21.89 -25.78
N ARG A 34 4.22 20.63 -25.38
CA ARG A 34 5.50 19.95 -25.53
C ARG A 34 5.73 19.52 -26.98
N GLY A 35 4.67 19.10 -27.68
CA GLY A 35 4.71 18.88 -29.13
C GLY A 35 5.01 20.17 -29.90
N LEU A 36 4.45 21.31 -29.46
CA LEU A 36 4.80 22.63 -30.02
C LEU A 36 6.29 22.95 -29.82
N PHE A 37 6.84 22.65 -28.65
CA PHE A 37 8.28 22.80 -28.40
C PHE A 37 9.12 21.97 -29.39
N ALA A 38 8.76 20.71 -29.62
CA ALA A 38 9.48 19.83 -30.53
C ALA A 38 9.58 20.44 -31.94
N GLY A 39 8.45 20.89 -32.49
CA GLY A 39 8.40 21.57 -33.78
C GLY A 39 9.13 22.91 -33.78
N GLU A 40 8.69 23.88 -32.98
CA GLU A 40 9.17 25.28 -33.06
C GLU A 40 10.60 25.49 -32.54
N VAL A 41 11.08 24.61 -31.66
CA VAL A 41 12.36 24.79 -30.96
C VAL A 41 13.29 23.59 -31.14
N GLY A 42 12.77 22.37 -31.08
CA GLY A 42 13.57 21.15 -31.22
C GLY A 42 14.13 20.98 -32.62
N VAL A 43 13.28 21.06 -33.65
CA VAL A 43 13.66 20.89 -35.06
C VAL A 43 14.77 21.88 -35.46
N PRO A 44 14.66 23.21 -35.23
CA PRO A 44 15.73 24.14 -35.58
C PRO A 44 17.06 23.87 -34.85
N ARG A 45 17.01 23.37 -33.61
CA ARG A 45 18.23 23.06 -32.84
C ARG A 45 18.95 21.84 -33.38
N LEU A 46 18.23 20.77 -33.71
CA LEU A 46 18.83 19.58 -34.31
C LEU A 46 19.37 19.88 -35.70
N ASN A 47 18.63 20.62 -36.53
CA ASN A 47 19.09 21.05 -37.85
C ASN A 47 20.40 21.86 -37.74
N ALA A 48 20.47 22.82 -36.79
CA ALA A 48 21.70 23.58 -36.54
C ALA A 48 22.86 22.72 -36.02
N LEU A 49 22.58 21.69 -35.22
CA LEU A 49 23.59 20.76 -34.71
C LEU A 49 24.16 19.91 -35.85
N LEU A 50 23.31 19.34 -36.70
CA LEU A 50 23.72 18.54 -37.85
C LEU A 50 24.53 19.37 -38.84
N ALA A 51 24.07 20.59 -39.15
CA ALA A 51 24.80 21.53 -40.00
C ALA A 51 26.18 21.90 -39.44
N LYS A 52 26.30 22.07 -38.12
CA LYS A 52 27.59 22.34 -37.46
C LYS A 52 28.60 21.21 -37.65
N HIS A 53 28.13 19.98 -37.77
CA HIS A 53 28.96 18.78 -37.90
C HIS A 53 29.02 18.25 -39.35
N ASP A 54 28.41 18.94 -40.31
CA ASP A 54 28.30 18.51 -41.71
C ASP A 54 27.73 17.09 -41.85
N LEU A 55 26.72 16.78 -41.03
CA LEU A 55 26.09 15.47 -40.98
C LEU A 55 24.80 15.46 -41.81
N PRO A 56 24.77 14.78 -42.98
CA PRO A 56 23.53 14.47 -43.64
C PRO A 56 22.71 13.49 -42.78
N SER A 57 21.39 13.59 -42.87
CA SER A 57 20.45 12.77 -42.09
C SER A 57 19.14 12.63 -42.84
N THR A 58 18.30 11.73 -42.35
CA THR A 58 16.94 11.52 -42.86
C THR A 58 15.94 11.95 -41.80
N TRP A 59 14.91 12.69 -42.21
CA TRP A 59 13.88 13.19 -41.32
C TRP A 59 12.52 12.60 -41.71
N PHE A 60 11.88 11.92 -40.77
CA PHE A 60 10.61 11.27 -40.93
C PHE A 60 9.52 12.16 -40.34
N TRP A 61 8.61 12.63 -41.20
CA TRP A 61 7.60 13.62 -40.83
C TRP A 61 6.18 13.06 -40.91
N PRO A 62 5.40 13.15 -39.82
CA PRO A 62 3.96 12.99 -39.90
C PRO A 62 3.34 14.12 -40.73
N GLY A 63 2.34 13.81 -41.57
CA GLY A 63 1.61 14.80 -42.37
C GLY A 63 1.07 15.98 -41.55
N HIS A 64 0.52 15.71 -40.36
CA HIS A 64 0.08 16.72 -39.40
C HIS A 64 1.22 17.67 -38.99
N SER A 65 2.41 17.14 -38.70
CA SER A 65 3.59 17.95 -38.36
C SER A 65 4.06 18.82 -39.53
N ILE A 66 3.98 18.32 -40.77
CA ILE A 66 4.30 19.11 -41.98
C ILE A 66 3.36 20.31 -42.10
N GLU A 67 2.06 20.10 -41.87
CA GLU A 67 1.06 21.17 -41.97
C GLU A 67 1.14 22.15 -40.79
N THR A 68 1.47 21.65 -39.60
CA THR A 68 1.55 22.44 -38.37
C THR A 68 2.83 23.29 -38.31
N PHE A 69 3.98 22.76 -38.75
CA PHE A 69 5.30 23.42 -38.69
C PHE A 69 5.90 23.63 -40.09
N PRO A 70 5.21 24.37 -40.98
CA PRO A 70 5.59 24.50 -42.38
C PRO A 70 6.97 25.13 -42.56
N ARG A 71 7.30 26.12 -41.72
CA ARG A 71 8.55 26.87 -41.81
C ARG A 71 9.74 26.02 -41.39
N GLU A 72 9.58 25.23 -40.34
CA GLU A 72 10.59 24.34 -39.80
C GLU A 72 10.83 23.16 -40.76
N PHE A 73 9.77 22.63 -41.38
CA PHE A 73 9.89 21.66 -42.47
C PHE A 73 10.71 22.22 -43.65
N ASP A 74 10.37 23.42 -44.14
CA ASP A 74 11.07 24.07 -45.25
C ASP A 74 12.56 24.32 -44.92
N GLN A 75 12.90 24.59 -43.65
CA GLN A 75 14.30 24.73 -43.21
C GLN A 75 15.09 23.42 -43.31
N VAL A 76 14.46 22.28 -42.98
CA VAL A 76 15.09 20.95 -43.10
C VAL A 76 15.28 20.58 -44.57
N VAL A 77 14.29 20.86 -45.43
CA VAL A 77 14.40 20.69 -46.88
C VAL A 77 15.52 21.54 -47.46
N ALA A 78 15.58 22.84 -47.09
CA ALA A 78 16.61 23.76 -47.56
C ALA A 78 18.03 23.37 -47.10
N ALA A 79 18.16 22.69 -45.97
CA ALA A 79 19.41 22.13 -45.48
C ALA A 79 19.87 20.87 -46.26
N GLY A 80 19.02 20.31 -47.12
CA GLY A 80 19.36 19.21 -48.02
C GLY A 80 19.18 17.80 -47.45
N HIS A 81 18.60 17.67 -46.25
CA HIS A 81 18.31 16.38 -45.62
C HIS A 81 17.27 15.57 -46.40
N GLU A 82 17.36 14.24 -46.35
CA GLU A 82 16.31 13.36 -46.90
C GLU A 82 15.02 13.50 -46.09
N ILE A 83 13.87 13.46 -46.77
CA ILE A 83 12.54 13.49 -46.14
C ILE A 83 11.85 12.16 -46.37
N GLY A 84 11.50 11.47 -45.28
CA GLY A 84 10.71 10.25 -45.26
C GLY A 84 9.29 10.48 -44.72
N ALA A 85 8.40 9.54 -44.98
CA ALA A 85 7.03 9.57 -44.49
C ALA A 85 6.90 8.88 -43.11
N HIS A 86 6.04 9.42 -42.24
CA HIS A 86 5.82 8.91 -40.88
C HIS A 86 4.35 8.97 -40.44
N GLY A 87 3.45 8.43 -41.27
CA GLY A 87 2.00 8.55 -41.07
C GLY A 87 1.48 10.00 -41.16
N TYR A 88 0.25 10.24 -40.71
CA TYR A 88 -0.33 11.58 -40.70
C TYR A 88 -0.37 12.19 -39.29
N SER A 89 -1.01 11.53 -38.33
CA SER A 89 -1.18 11.95 -36.93
C SER A 89 -0.53 10.97 -35.94
N HIS A 90 0.48 10.21 -36.37
CA HIS A 90 1.13 9.17 -35.58
C HIS A 90 0.16 8.05 -35.10
N GLU A 91 -0.78 7.68 -35.97
CA GLU A 91 -1.74 6.58 -35.79
C GLU A 91 -1.11 5.18 -35.90
N ASN A 92 -1.66 4.19 -35.19
CA ASN A 92 -1.15 2.81 -35.24
C ASN A 92 -1.62 2.08 -36.53
N PRO A 93 -0.72 1.62 -37.41
CA PRO A 93 -1.09 0.92 -38.64
C PRO A 93 -1.86 -0.39 -38.44
N ILE A 94 -1.68 -1.10 -37.33
CA ILE A 94 -2.40 -2.35 -37.03
C ILE A 94 -3.89 -2.10 -36.76
N GLU A 95 -4.23 -0.91 -36.24
CA GLU A 95 -5.62 -0.53 -35.95
C GLU A 95 -6.37 0.03 -37.15
N MET A 96 -5.66 0.33 -38.24
CA MET A 96 -6.24 0.90 -39.46
C MET A 96 -6.75 -0.17 -40.43
N SER A 97 -7.83 0.14 -41.12
CA SER A 97 -8.20 -0.58 -42.34
C SER A 97 -7.22 -0.27 -43.48
N ARG A 98 -7.10 -1.17 -44.46
CA ARG A 98 -6.26 -0.94 -45.66
C ARG A 98 -6.56 0.41 -46.34
N GLN A 99 -7.83 0.80 -46.41
CA GLN A 99 -8.22 2.07 -47.03
C GLN A 99 -7.71 3.26 -46.20
N GLN A 100 -7.86 3.23 -44.88
CA GLN A 100 -7.35 4.29 -44.01
C GLN A 100 -5.84 4.43 -44.10
N GLU A 101 -5.11 3.31 -44.07
CA GLU A 101 -3.65 3.32 -44.19
C GLU A 101 -3.20 3.84 -45.57
N ALA A 102 -3.90 3.46 -46.64
CA ALA A 102 -3.67 3.98 -47.99
C ALA A 102 -3.92 5.50 -48.08
N ASP A 103 -5.06 5.98 -47.57
CA ASP A 103 -5.43 7.40 -47.61
C ASP A 103 -4.43 8.27 -46.82
N VAL A 104 -4.02 7.80 -45.64
CA VAL A 104 -3.00 8.43 -44.80
C VAL A 104 -1.67 8.51 -45.53
N LEU A 105 -1.22 7.40 -46.12
CA LEU A 105 0.06 7.33 -46.83
C LEU A 105 0.04 8.21 -48.09
N ASP A 106 -1.04 8.18 -48.87
CA ASP A 106 -1.21 9.02 -50.06
C ASP A 106 -1.19 10.51 -49.71
N ARG A 107 -1.91 10.90 -48.66
CA ARG A 107 -1.92 12.30 -48.18
C ARG A 107 -0.53 12.74 -47.70
N SER A 108 0.17 11.86 -46.98
CA SER A 108 1.51 12.17 -46.46
C SER A 108 2.53 12.32 -47.58
N ILE A 109 2.48 11.44 -48.60
CA ILE A 109 3.32 11.54 -49.80
C ILE A 109 3.02 12.81 -50.58
N GLU A 110 1.75 13.17 -50.79
CA GLU A 110 1.34 14.40 -51.47
C GLU A 110 1.89 15.64 -50.76
N LEU A 111 1.79 15.70 -49.43
CA LEU A 111 2.31 16.79 -48.62
C LEU A 111 3.83 16.92 -48.73
N ILE A 112 4.56 15.79 -48.69
CA ILE A 112 6.02 15.79 -48.84
C ILE A 112 6.40 16.23 -50.26
N GLU A 113 5.80 15.65 -51.30
CA GLU A 113 6.12 15.96 -52.70
C GLU A 113 5.85 17.43 -53.04
N SER A 114 4.70 17.95 -52.60
CA SER A 114 4.30 19.33 -52.89
C SER A 114 5.21 20.39 -52.24
N ARG A 115 5.84 20.08 -51.10
CA ARG A 115 6.69 21.03 -50.36
C ARG A 115 8.18 20.80 -50.54
N ALA A 116 8.63 19.54 -50.52
CA ALA A 116 10.03 19.17 -50.69
C ALA A 116 10.47 19.10 -52.16
N GLY A 117 9.51 19.08 -53.11
CA GLY A 117 9.78 18.97 -54.55
C GLY A 117 10.23 17.58 -54.99
N ARG A 118 10.20 16.60 -54.09
CA ARG A 118 10.54 15.20 -54.34
C ARG A 118 9.67 14.28 -53.51
N ARG A 119 9.34 13.11 -54.04
CA ARG A 119 8.63 12.06 -53.33
C ARG A 119 9.54 11.42 -52.26
N PRO A 120 9.00 11.01 -51.10
CA PRO A 120 9.78 10.30 -50.09
C PRO A 120 10.23 8.95 -50.63
N THR A 121 11.43 8.53 -50.25
CA THR A 121 12.01 7.20 -50.57
C THR A 121 12.04 6.27 -49.37
N GLY A 122 12.01 6.83 -48.17
CA GLY A 122 11.96 6.11 -46.90
C GLY A 122 10.63 6.29 -46.17
N TYR A 123 10.30 5.30 -45.35
CA TYR A 123 9.17 5.29 -44.46
C TYR A 123 9.59 4.79 -43.07
N VAL A 124 8.97 5.35 -42.05
CA VAL A 124 8.97 4.80 -40.68
C VAL A 124 7.52 4.71 -40.27
N ALA A 125 7.06 3.54 -39.85
CA ALA A 125 5.72 3.38 -39.33
C ALA A 125 5.61 4.11 -37.99
N PRO A 126 4.55 4.90 -37.75
CA PRO A 126 4.24 5.33 -36.40
C PRO A 126 4.15 4.12 -35.47
N TRP A 127 4.59 4.30 -34.23
CA TRP A 127 4.71 3.24 -33.21
C TRP A 127 5.74 2.14 -33.53
N TRP A 128 6.46 2.23 -34.66
CA TRP A 128 7.20 1.11 -35.24
C TRP A 128 6.31 -0.14 -35.42
N GLU A 129 5.02 0.06 -35.69
CA GLU A 129 4.08 -1.03 -35.90
C GLU A 129 3.82 -1.25 -37.38
N PHE A 130 4.05 -2.48 -37.84
CA PHE A 130 3.95 -2.85 -39.26
C PHE A 130 2.70 -3.71 -39.49
N SER A 131 1.74 -3.20 -40.25
CA SER A 131 0.49 -3.88 -40.53
C SER A 131 0.69 -4.98 -41.59
N ARG A 132 -0.31 -5.88 -41.73
CA ARG A 132 -0.28 -6.93 -42.76
C ARG A 132 -0.29 -6.39 -44.20
N VAL A 133 -0.68 -5.13 -44.40
CA VAL A 133 -0.81 -4.52 -45.73
C VAL A 133 0.20 -3.40 -45.97
N THR A 134 0.91 -2.93 -44.93
CA THR A 134 1.90 -1.83 -45.02
C THR A 134 2.89 -2.04 -46.16
N ASN A 135 3.53 -3.22 -46.23
CA ASN A 135 4.48 -3.56 -47.28
C ASN A 135 3.92 -3.31 -48.70
N GLU A 136 2.73 -3.83 -48.99
CA GLU A 136 2.12 -3.72 -50.32
C GLU A 136 1.87 -2.24 -50.66
N LEU A 137 1.33 -1.48 -49.71
CA LEU A 137 1.04 -0.06 -49.89
C LEU A 137 2.31 0.76 -50.14
N LEU A 138 3.41 0.46 -49.44
CA LEU A 138 4.70 1.11 -49.61
C LEU A 138 5.30 0.83 -51.01
N ILE A 139 5.32 -0.44 -51.43
CA ILE A 139 5.84 -0.85 -52.75
C ILE A 139 5.00 -0.23 -53.87
N GLU A 140 3.67 -0.30 -53.78
CA GLU A 140 2.73 0.27 -54.76
C GLU A 140 2.97 1.77 -55.01
N ARG A 141 3.43 2.49 -53.97
CA ARG A 141 3.66 3.96 -54.01
C ARG A 141 5.11 4.34 -54.31
N GLY A 142 5.99 3.35 -54.46
CA GLY A 142 7.40 3.53 -54.81
C GLY A 142 8.32 3.89 -53.64
N ILE A 143 7.90 3.62 -52.40
CA ILE A 143 8.80 3.68 -51.24
C ILE A 143 9.82 2.55 -51.34
N ARG A 144 11.10 2.86 -51.09
CA ARG A 144 12.21 1.93 -51.31
C ARG A 144 12.63 1.20 -50.04
N TYR A 145 12.50 1.85 -48.90
CA TYR A 145 12.88 1.25 -47.63
C TYR A 145 11.94 1.61 -46.48
N ASP A 146 11.87 0.71 -45.52
CA ASP A 146 11.25 0.88 -44.20
C ASP A 146 12.33 0.89 -43.11
N HIS A 147 12.02 1.52 -41.98
CA HIS A 147 12.84 1.57 -40.78
C HIS A 147 11.95 1.38 -39.54
N SER A 148 11.26 0.25 -39.49
CA SER A 148 10.30 -0.10 -38.42
C SER A 148 10.49 -1.50 -37.84
N LEU A 149 11.18 -2.40 -38.55
CA LEU A 149 11.37 -3.80 -38.18
C LEU A 149 12.78 -4.06 -37.64
N MET A 150 12.93 -4.98 -36.69
CA MET A 150 14.16 -5.07 -35.85
C MET A 150 14.90 -6.42 -35.94
N HIS A 151 14.55 -7.31 -36.87
CA HIS A 151 14.91 -8.74 -36.72
C HIS A 151 16.31 -9.13 -37.22
N ARG A 152 17.11 -8.18 -37.73
CA ARG A 152 18.56 -8.38 -38.01
C ARG A 152 19.48 -7.30 -37.44
N ASP A 153 19.02 -6.53 -36.45
CA ASP A 153 19.81 -5.58 -35.64
C ASP A 153 20.54 -4.50 -36.45
N PHE A 154 21.70 -4.80 -37.07
CA PHE A 154 22.54 -3.86 -37.84
C PHE A 154 22.68 -4.23 -39.33
N GLU A 155 22.08 -5.33 -39.79
CA GLU A 155 22.18 -5.75 -41.20
C GLU A 155 20.89 -5.37 -41.96
N PRO A 156 20.94 -4.56 -43.03
CA PRO A 156 19.79 -4.34 -43.90
C PRO A 156 19.32 -5.64 -44.57
N TYR A 157 18.00 -5.81 -44.74
CA TYR A 157 17.42 -7.02 -45.34
C TYR A 157 16.16 -6.74 -46.14
N TYR A 158 15.66 -7.73 -46.87
CA TYR A 158 14.36 -7.64 -47.54
C TYR A 158 13.23 -8.01 -46.60
N VAL A 159 12.20 -7.17 -46.53
CA VAL A 159 11.02 -7.37 -45.66
C VAL A 159 10.34 -8.69 -46.02
N ARG A 160 9.93 -9.46 -45.01
CA ARG A 160 9.16 -10.68 -45.19
C ARG A 160 7.71 -10.46 -44.77
N VAL A 161 6.78 -10.84 -45.64
CA VAL A 161 5.34 -10.76 -45.40
C VAL A 161 4.71 -12.14 -45.39
N GLY A 162 3.55 -12.27 -44.73
CA GLY A 162 2.84 -13.56 -44.64
C GLY A 162 3.37 -14.51 -43.57
N ASP A 163 4.26 -14.04 -42.68
CA ASP A 163 4.63 -14.80 -41.48
C ASP A 163 3.37 -15.09 -40.65
N THR A 164 3.21 -16.34 -40.22
CA THR A 164 2.12 -16.76 -39.35
C THR A 164 2.66 -17.48 -38.13
N TRP A 165 2.05 -17.22 -36.98
CA TRP A 165 2.39 -17.81 -35.70
C TRP A 165 1.12 -18.01 -34.90
N GLN A 166 1.16 -18.94 -33.95
CA GLN A 166 0.05 -19.21 -33.07
C GLN A 166 0.38 -18.72 -31.66
N GLY A 167 -0.49 -17.86 -31.13
CA GLY A 167 -0.39 -17.41 -29.75
C GLY A 167 -0.62 -18.56 -28.77
N VAL A 168 0.00 -18.47 -27.60
CA VAL A 168 -0.23 -19.42 -26.51
C VAL A 168 -1.62 -19.17 -25.92
N ASP A 169 -2.53 -20.14 -26.04
CA ASP A 169 -3.88 -20.06 -25.51
C ASP A 169 -4.08 -21.08 -24.38
N TYR A 170 -3.82 -20.68 -23.13
CA TYR A 170 -3.90 -21.57 -21.96
C TYR A 170 -5.29 -22.19 -21.69
N THR A 171 -6.32 -21.88 -22.50
CA THR A 171 -7.64 -22.51 -22.41
C THR A 171 -7.78 -23.79 -23.24
N GLU A 172 -6.86 -24.02 -24.18
CA GLU A 172 -6.83 -25.21 -25.05
C GLU A 172 -5.77 -26.23 -24.58
N ASP A 173 -5.66 -27.39 -25.25
CA ASP A 173 -4.53 -28.30 -25.04
C ASP A 173 -3.24 -27.71 -25.64
N ALA A 174 -2.09 -27.90 -24.98
CA ALA A 174 -0.81 -27.35 -25.43
C ALA A 174 -0.45 -27.73 -26.87
N ALA A 175 -0.89 -28.89 -27.33
CA ALA A 175 -0.71 -29.34 -28.72
C ALA A 175 -1.32 -28.37 -29.75
N SER A 176 -2.31 -27.57 -29.35
CA SER A 176 -3.00 -26.63 -30.23
C SER A 176 -2.18 -25.38 -30.56
N TRP A 177 -1.19 -24.97 -29.74
CA TRP A 177 -0.34 -23.80 -30.01
C TRP A 177 1.16 -24.12 -30.11
N MET A 178 1.58 -25.37 -29.86
CA MET A 178 2.98 -25.82 -30.03
C MET A 178 3.34 -26.00 -31.52
N HIS A 179 3.16 -24.93 -32.31
CA HIS A 179 3.51 -24.87 -33.72
C HIS A 179 4.60 -23.81 -33.93
N PRO A 180 5.65 -24.12 -34.72
CA PRO A 180 6.66 -23.12 -35.03
C PRO A 180 6.07 -22.02 -35.91
N LEU A 181 6.68 -20.84 -35.88
CA LEU A 181 6.40 -19.78 -36.84
C LEU A 181 6.58 -20.33 -38.27
N VAL A 182 5.59 -20.10 -39.12
CA VAL A 182 5.65 -20.38 -40.55
C VAL A 182 6.08 -19.10 -41.23
N ARG A 183 7.24 -19.16 -41.88
CA ARG A 183 7.79 -18.02 -42.63
C ARG A 183 7.02 -17.84 -43.94
N GLY A 184 6.68 -16.59 -44.24
CA GLY A 184 6.17 -16.17 -45.54
C GLY A 184 7.29 -15.86 -46.53
N GLU A 185 7.06 -14.88 -47.40
CA GLU A 185 7.90 -14.58 -48.56
C GLU A 185 8.58 -13.22 -48.43
N GLU A 186 9.83 -13.12 -48.87
CA GLU A 186 10.57 -11.85 -48.95
C GLU A 186 10.03 -11.00 -50.10
N THR A 187 10.03 -9.69 -49.90
CA THR A 187 9.52 -8.68 -50.85
C THR A 187 10.65 -7.80 -51.35
N ASP A 188 10.36 -6.92 -52.31
CA ASP A 188 11.36 -5.98 -52.83
C ASP A 188 11.59 -4.76 -51.90
N LEU A 189 10.87 -4.65 -50.78
CA LEU A 189 11.04 -3.57 -49.80
C LEU A 189 12.26 -3.86 -48.92
N VAL A 190 13.20 -2.90 -48.86
CA VAL A 190 14.38 -3.02 -48.00
C VAL A 190 14.05 -2.52 -46.60
N GLU A 191 14.39 -3.29 -45.58
CA GLU A 191 14.41 -2.83 -44.21
C GLU A 191 15.81 -2.33 -43.85
N ILE A 192 15.87 -1.11 -43.32
CA ILE A 192 17.00 -0.61 -42.56
C ILE A 192 16.61 -0.76 -41.08
N PRO A 193 17.20 -1.71 -40.33
CA PRO A 193 16.61 -2.13 -39.06
C PRO A 193 16.55 -1.02 -38.01
N ALA A 194 15.39 -0.93 -37.36
CA ALA A 194 15.17 -0.11 -36.17
C ALA A 194 15.66 -0.83 -34.90
N SER A 195 15.89 -0.06 -33.83
CA SER A 195 16.28 -0.61 -32.53
C SER A 195 15.81 0.28 -31.39
N TRP A 196 15.01 -0.27 -30.48
CA TRP A 196 14.62 0.40 -29.23
C TRP A 196 15.82 0.82 -28.36
N TYR A 197 16.99 0.20 -28.55
CA TYR A 197 18.19 0.55 -27.81
C TYR A 197 18.97 1.72 -28.41
N LEU A 198 18.70 2.08 -29.67
CA LEU A 198 19.26 3.25 -30.36
C LEU A 198 18.26 4.40 -30.52
N ASP A 199 17.15 4.31 -29.79
CA ASP A 199 16.11 5.33 -29.71
C ASP A 199 16.27 6.18 -28.43
N ASP A 200 16.22 7.50 -28.58
CA ASP A 200 16.28 8.43 -27.46
C ASP A 200 14.94 8.65 -26.75
N LEU A 201 13.81 8.40 -27.39
CA LEU A 201 12.51 8.87 -26.91
C LEU A 201 11.95 8.04 -25.75
N PRO A 202 11.86 6.69 -25.82
CA PRO A 202 11.37 5.87 -24.70
C PRO A 202 12.11 6.13 -23.37
N PRO A 203 13.46 6.23 -23.32
CA PRO A 203 14.16 6.52 -22.07
C PRO A 203 14.05 8.01 -21.65
N MET A 204 13.93 8.95 -22.58
CA MET A 204 14.07 10.38 -22.29
C MET A 204 12.77 11.14 -22.14
N MET A 205 11.65 10.59 -22.64
CA MET A 205 10.36 11.26 -22.60
C MET A 205 9.55 10.84 -21.37
N PHE A 206 9.11 11.84 -20.60
CA PHE A 206 8.11 11.62 -19.55
C PHE A 206 6.71 11.68 -20.17
N VAL A 207 5.91 10.63 -20.01
CA VAL A 207 4.54 10.53 -20.52
C VAL A 207 3.61 10.17 -19.36
N LYS A 208 2.74 11.10 -18.95
CA LYS A 208 1.93 10.97 -17.73
C LYS A 208 1.08 9.68 -17.69
N GLY A 209 0.55 9.29 -18.85
CA GLY A 209 -0.31 8.11 -19.00
C GLY A 209 0.44 6.78 -19.11
N SER A 210 1.77 6.80 -19.25
CA SER A 210 2.61 5.61 -19.40
C SER A 210 3.45 5.39 -18.13
N PRO A 211 3.08 4.43 -17.26
CA PRO A 211 3.76 4.18 -15.99
C PRO A 211 5.26 3.89 -16.10
N ASN A 212 5.71 3.43 -17.27
CA ASN A 212 7.11 3.06 -17.53
C ASN A 212 7.87 4.12 -18.34
N SER A 213 7.26 5.27 -18.63
CA SER A 213 7.97 6.37 -19.28
C SER A 213 8.97 7.00 -18.30
N HIS A 214 10.26 6.87 -18.58
CA HIS A 214 11.27 7.23 -17.60
C HIS A 214 11.43 8.76 -17.49
N GLY A 215 11.58 9.47 -18.61
CA GLY A 215 11.61 10.94 -18.67
C GLY A 215 12.83 11.65 -18.06
N PHE A 216 13.54 10.98 -17.16
CA PHE A 216 14.63 11.54 -16.34
C PHE A 216 15.92 10.71 -16.43
N VAL A 217 16.12 9.97 -17.52
CA VAL A 217 17.37 9.24 -17.77
C VAL A 217 18.52 10.23 -18.02
N ASN A 218 19.69 9.91 -17.46
CA ASN A 218 20.91 10.68 -17.68
C ASN A 218 21.37 10.46 -19.14
N PRO A 219 21.49 11.52 -19.97
CA PRO A 219 21.95 11.38 -21.36
C PRO A 219 23.29 10.66 -21.51
N ARG A 220 24.17 10.74 -20.49
CA ARG A 220 25.46 10.06 -20.51
C ARG A 220 25.33 8.54 -20.50
N HIS A 221 24.30 7.99 -19.83
CA HIS A 221 24.08 6.54 -19.84
C HIS A 221 23.62 6.07 -21.21
N LEU A 222 22.80 6.86 -21.92
CA LEU A 222 22.43 6.56 -23.30
C LEU A 222 23.65 6.61 -24.22
N GLU A 223 24.47 7.65 -24.08
CA GLU A 223 25.72 7.77 -24.83
C GLU A 223 26.65 6.56 -24.57
N GLU A 224 26.83 6.14 -23.32
CA GLU A 224 27.63 4.97 -22.95
C GLU A 224 27.08 3.70 -23.60
N MET A 225 25.77 3.45 -23.51
CA MET A 225 25.14 2.28 -24.14
C MET A 225 25.32 2.27 -25.67
N TRP A 226 25.13 3.40 -26.33
CA TRP A 226 25.31 3.51 -27.78
C TRP A 226 26.77 3.31 -28.20
N ARG A 227 27.72 3.84 -27.43
CA ARG A 227 29.15 3.61 -27.67
C ARG A 227 29.52 2.14 -27.51
N ASP A 228 29.03 1.49 -26.45
CA ASP A 228 29.31 0.07 -26.20
C ASP A 228 28.76 -0.83 -27.33
N GLN A 229 27.56 -0.52 -27.84
CA GLN A 229 27.00 -1.20 -29.00
C GLN A 229 27.80 -0.94 -30.27
N PHE A 230 28.16 0.31 -30.54
CA PHE A 230 28.99 0.65 -31.70
C PHE A 230 30.35 -0.06 -31.64
N ASP A 231 31.00 -0.10 -30.48
CA ASP A 231 32.28 -0.80 -30.28
C ASP A 231 32.13 -2.31 -30.52
N TRP A 232 30.98 -2.89 -30.18
CA TRP A 232 30.67 -4.28 -30.51
C TRP A 232 30.49 -4.46 -32.03
N VAL A 233 29.68 -3.64 -32.70
CA VAL A 233 29.47 -3.71 -34.16
C VAL A 233 30.79 -3.54 -34.90
N TYR A 234 31.56 -2.53 -34.54
CA TYR A 234 32.86 -2.26 -35.14
C TYR A 234 33.88 -3.35 -34.86
N ARG A 235 33.72 -4.15 -33.79
CA ARG A 235 34.60 -5.31 -33.53
C ARG A 235 34.15 -6.54 -34.32
N GLU A 236 32.87 -6.87 -34.28
CA GLU A 236 32.32 -8.15 -34.74
C GLU A 236 31.87 -8.15 -36.20
N GLN A 237 31.54 -7.00 -36.80
CA GLN A 237 31.01 -6.93 -38.17
C GLN A 237 31.97 -6.25 -39.14
N ASP A 238 31.97 -6.72 -40.40
CA ASP A 238 32.71 -6.10 -41.50
C ASP A 238 31.82 -5.20 -42.38
N TYR A 239 30.50 -5.40 -42.30
CA TYR A 239 29.46 -4.60 -42.95
C TYR A 239 28.27 -4.44 -41.99
N GLY A 240 27.69 -3.24 -41.90
CA GLY A 240 26.50 -3.00 -41.09
C GLY A 240 26.06 -1.53 -41.12
N VAL A 241 24.83 -1.28 -40.69
CA VAL A 241 24.24 0.05 -40.55
C VAL A 241 23.88 0.26 -39.08
N PHE A 242 24.48 1.28 -38.47
CA PHE A 242 24.20 1.71 -37.12
C PHE A 242 23.19 2.86 -37.15
N THR A 243 21.95 2.57 -36.79
CA THR A 243 20.79 3.44 -36.99
C THR A 243 20.41 4.13 -35.68
N PHE A 244 20.73 5.42 -35.57
CA PHE A 244 20.23 6.27 -34.50
C PHE A 244 18.82 6.76 -34.83
N THR A 245 17.91 6.63 -33.88
CA THR A 245 16.57 7.25 -33.94
C THR A 245 16.51 8.31 -32.86
N ILE A 246 16.45 9.58 -33.27
CA ILE A 246 16.40 10.70 -32.31
C ILE A 246 15.25 11.64 -32.59
N HIS A 247 14.70 12.22 -31.52
CA HIS A 247 13.48 13.00 -31.62
C HIS A 247 13.72 14.47 -31.21
N PRO A 248 13.24 15.46 -31.98
CA PRO A 248 13.25 16.87 -31.59
C PRO A 248 12.60 17.12 -30.22
N ASP A 249 11.63 16.28 -29.85
CA ASP A 249 10.92 16.30 -28.57
C ASP A 249 11.83 16.20 -27.34
N VAL A 250 12.91 15.41 -27.43
CA VAL A 250 13.84 15.17 -26.32
C VAL A 250 15.26 15.64 -26.63
N SER A 251 15.79 15.31 -27.80
CA SER A 251 17.15 15.71 -28.21
C SER A 251 17.25 17.18 -28.59
N GLY A 252 16.12 17.83 -28.92
CA GLY A 252 16.04 19.28 -29.09
C GLY A 252 16.06 20.09 -27.77
N ALA A 253 15.90 19.44 -26.62
CA ALA A 253 15.88 20.09 -25.32
C ALA A 253 17.28 20.48 -24.82
N ARG A 254 17.39 21.64 -24.13
CA ARG A 254 18.64 22.04 -23.48
C ARG A 254 18.83 21.23 -22.20
N ARG A 255 19.72 20.23 -22.23
CA ARG A 255 20.20 19.54 -21.03
C ARG A 255 21.63 20.00 -20.72
N CYS A 256 21.89 20.32 -19.46
CA CYS A 256 23.06 21.10 -19.00
C CYS A 256 24.40 20.45 -19.40
N SER A 257 25.10 21.04 -20.36
CA SER A 257 26.51 20.77 -20.63
C SER A 257 27.40 21.81 -19.93
N SER A 258 27.50 21.74 -18.61
CA SER A 258 28.56 22.46 -17.89
C SER A 258 28.95 21.80 -16.56
N CYS A 259 29.92 20.88 -16.61
CA CYS A 259 31.07 20.80 -15.69
C CYS A 259 32.02 19.69 -16.15
N SER A 260 33.25 20.12 -16.44
CA SER A 260 34.41 19.34 -16.87
C SER A 260 34.84 18.24 -15.91
N SER A 261 35.19 17.06 -16.43
CA SER A 261 36.47 16.36 -16.14
C SER A 261 36.53 15.04 -16.90
N GLY A 262 37.61 14.85 -17.66
CA GLY A 262 37.81 13.61 -18.43
C GLY A 262 38.95 13.62 -19.44
N SER A 263 39.90 14.56 -19.36
CA SER A 263 41.20 14.40 -20.00
C SER A 263 42.28 14.95 -19.09
N SER A 264 43.15 14.05 -18.62
CA SER A 264 44.37 14.37 -17.89
C SER A 264 45.31 15.19 -18.79
N PRO A 265 45.97 16.21 -18.23
CA PRO A 265 47.40 16.33 -18.47
C PRO A 265 48.16 16.54 -17.17
N THR A 266 49.06 15.60 -16.93
CA THR A 266 50.33 15.80 -16.24
C THR A 266 50.96 17.15 -16.62
N SER A 267 51.12 18.06 -15.66
CA SER A 267 52.43 18.65 -15.35
C SER A 267 52.37 19.58 -14.15
N THR A 268 53.35 19.37 -13.29
CA THR A 268 53.84 20.24 -12.22
C THR A 268 54.01 21.69 -12.67
N ARG A 269 53.46 22.64 -11.90
CA ARG A 269 54.10 23.95 -11.71
C ARG A 269 53.66 24.64 -10.41
N THR A 270 54.68 24.88 -9.59
CA THR A 270 54.77 25.70 -8.39
C THR A 270 54.59 27.19 -8.68
N ARG A 271 53.85 27.90 -7.80
CA ARG A 271 54.08 29.29 -7.31
C ARG A 271 52.94 29.66 -6.36
N ALA A 272 53.17 29.81 -5.05
CA ALA A 272 53.72 30.98 -4.34
C ALA A 272 52.70 32.11 -4.10
N SER A 273 52.70 32.57 -2.85
CA SER A 273 51.78 33.46 -2.14
C SER A 273 51.66 34.91 -2.63
N ALA A 274 50.47 35.49 -2.45
CA ALA A 274 50.19 36.88 -2.02
C ALA A 274 48.68 36.95 -1.74
N GLY A 275 48.14 37.41 -0.61
CA GLY A 275 48.24 38.76 -0.05
C GLY A 275 46.82 39.33 0.04
N ARG A 276 46.27 39.46 1.26
CA ARG A 276 45.03 40.21 1.59
C ARG A 276 45.32 41.73 1.53
N PRO A 277 44.34 42.62 1.30
CA PRO A 277 43.46 43.12 2.39
C PRO A 277 42.01 43.47 1.93
N SER A 278 40.96 43.18 2.72
CA SER A 278 40.30 44.03 3.75
C SER A 278 39.59 45.31 3.25
N THR A 279 38.26 45.37 3.41
CA THR A 279 37.50 46.59 3.72
C THR A 279 36.34 46.30 4.70
N ARG A 280 36.39 47.03 5.82
CA ARG A 280 35.43 47.36 6.92
C ARG A 280 34.13 48.02 6.39
N SER A 281 32.98 48.22 7.06
CA SER A 281 32.31 48.10 8.40
C SER A 281 30.82 48.57 8.20
N PRO A 282 29.89 48.83 9.17
CA PRO A 282 29.81 48.62 10.64
C PRO A 282 28.52 47.91 11.16
N ARG A 283 28.58 47.19 12.30
CA ARG A 283 28.02 47.50 13.66
C ARG A 283 26.55 47.96 13.67
N THR A 284 25.66 47.32 14.45
CA THR A 284 25.46 47.62 15.88
C THR A 284 25.19 46.41 16.79
N SER A 285 25.57 46.59 18.05
CA SER A 285 25.51 45.69 19.21
C SER A 285 24.64 46.30 20.33
N SER A 286 24.00 45.46 21.15
CA SER A 286 23.81 45.63 22.61
C SER A 286 23.14 44.36 23.15
N ASP A 287 23.84 43.44 23.82
CA ASP A 287 24.34 43.43 25.21
C ASP A 287 23.35 42.79 26.22
N ALA A 288 23.94 41.96 27.08
CA ALA A 288 23.37 40.93 27.96
C ALA A 288 22.91 41.52 29.33
N PRO A 289 22.57 40.77 30.43
CA PRO A 289 23.37 39.67 31.02
C PRO A 289 22.57 38.53 31.72
N ARG A 290 23.33 37.64 32.36
CA ARG A 290 23.00 36.32 32.91
C ARG A 290 23.28 36.27 34.43
N ALA A 291 22.56 35.38 35.15
CA ALA A 291 22.89 34.65 36.40
C ALA A 291 22.63 35.35 37.79
N PRO A 292 22.61 34.65 38.97
CA PRO A 292 22.77 33.20 39.29
C PRO A 292 21.83 32.57 40.39
N ARG A 293 22.07 31.27 40.64
CA ARG A 293 21.68 30.26 41.69
C ARG A 293 21.24 30.68 43.11
N ALA A 294 20.36 29.88 43.76
CA ALA A 294 20.59 29.11 45.02
C ALA A 294 19.32 28.43 45.61
N SER A 295 19.45 27.22 46.19
CA SER A 295 18.49 26.48 47.07
C SER A 295 18.82 26.74 48.57
N PRO A 296 18.38 25.99 49.64
CA PRO A 296 17.27 25.02 49.86
C PRO A 296 16.48 25.13 51.25
N ASP A 297 15.37 24.40 51.41
CA ASP A 297 14.80 23.68 52.63
C ASP A 297 14.36 24.45 53.93
N PRO A 298 13.78 23.83 55.01
CA PRO A 298 12.45 23.19 55.19
C PRO A 298 11.72 23.48 56.56
N ARG A 299 10.63 22.71 56.86
CA ARG A 299 10.04 22.32 58.19
C ARG A 299 9.25 23.41 58.96
N THR A 300 8.26 23.19 59.85
CA THR A 300 7.65 22.04 60.57
C THR A 300 6.39 22.51 61.32
N ASP A 301 5.48 21.57 61.63
CA ASP A 301 4.62 21.40 62.82
C ASP A 301 3.88 22.56 63.51
N ARG A 302 2.58 22.30 63.80
CA ARG A 302 1.95 22.46 65.13
C ARG A 302 0.53 21.86 65.10
N THR A 303 0.31 20.71 65.75
CA THR A 303 -0.11 20.45 67.15
C THR A 303 -1.60 20.09 67.26
N GLN A 304 -1.81 18.94 67.88
CA GLN A 304 -3.04 18.36 68.40
C GLN A 304 -3.66 19.24 69.48
N GLU A 305 -4.98 19.14 69.63
CA GLU A 305 -5.62 19.20 70.95
C GLU A 305 -6.72 18.13 71.04
N THR A 306 -6.70 17.43 72.17
CA THR A 306 -7.50 16.27 72.53
C THR A 306 -8.37 16.70 73.69
N THR A 307 -9.68 16.48 73.63
CA THR A 307 -10.53 16.51 74.84
C THR A 307 -11.59 15.41 74.79
N THR A 308 -11.52 14.53 75.78
CA THR A 308 -12.42 13.42 76.11
C THR A 308 -13.47 13.83 77.14
N MET A 309 -14.69 13.27 77.04
CA MET A 309 -15.65 12.82 78.11
C MET A 309 -17.06 12.73 77.49
N SER A 310 -17.79 11.61 77.39
CA SER A 310 -18.27 10.57 78.32
C SER A 310 -19.67 10.84 78.92
N THR A 311 -20.52 9.80 78.87
CA THR A 311 -21.84 9.54 79.53
C THR A 311 -23.08 10.28 79.00
N ASP A 312 -24.32 9.77 79.02
CA ASP A 312 -24.97 8.44 79.12
C ASP A 312 -26.51 8.66 78.92
N THR A 313 -27.24 7.61 78.52
CA THR A 313 -28.70 7.32 78.69
C THR A 313 -29.82 8.29 78.24
N SER A 314 -30.71 7.81 77.35
CA SER A 314 -32.13 7.43 77.65
C SER A 314 -33.03 7.37 76.37
N ARG A 315 -33.94 6.37 76.35
CA ARG A 315 -35.02 6.06 75.36
C ARG A 315 -36.39 6.35 76.04
N PRO A 316 -37.60 6.13 75.45
CA PRO A 316 -38.04 5.91 74.05
C PRO A 316 -39.30 6.73 73.63
N GLY A 317 -39.73 6.66 72.37
CA GLY A 317 -41.03 7.19 71.89
C GLY A 317 -41.47 6.68 70.52
N THR A 318 -42.23 5.59 70.52
CA THR A 318 -43.29 5.09 69.61
C THR A 318 -43.47 5.61 68.17
N ALA A 319 -43.50 4.64 67.23
CA ALA A 319 -43.98 4.59 65.83
C ALA A 319 -45.53 4.82 65.71
N PRO A 320 -46.27 4.67 64.56
CA PRO A 320 -46.04 3.89 63.31
C PRO A 320 -46.36 4.71 62.00
N ALA A 321 -46.22 4.28 60.75
CA ALA A 321 -46.62 3.04 60.05
C ALA A 321 -45.88 3.01 58.68
N ASP A 322 -45.17 1.93 58.32
CA ASP A 322 -45.66 0.71 57.63
C ASP A 322 -45.57 0.89 56.10
N THR A 323 -44.62 0.31 55.39
CA THR A 323 -44.54 -1.10 54.95
C THR A 323 -43.18 -1.22 54.21
N GLY A 324 -42.30 -2.20 54.38
CA GLY A 324 -42.47 -3.65 54.36
C GLY A 324 -41.18 -4.29 53.82
N ALA A 325 -40.42 -4.95 54.71
CA ALA A 325 -39.57 -6.15 54.53
C ALA A 325 -38.65 -6.30 53.28
N ALA A 326 -37.38 -6.72 53.36
CA ALA A 326 -36.59 -7.29 54.44
C ALA A 326 -35.10 -7.12 54.14
N ALA A 327 -34.33 -6.73 55.15
CA ALA A 327 -32.92 -7.08 55.24
C ALA A 327 -32.83 -8.59 55.46
N SER A 328 -32.33 -9.33 54.47
CA SER A 328 -31.73 -10.63 54.72
C SER A 328 -30.24 -10.40 54.97
N SER A 329 -29.78 -10.86 56.13
CA SER A 329 -28.41 -11.24 56.41
C SER A 329 -28.00 -12.44 55.55
N GLY A 330 -28.11 -12.30 54.23
CA GLY A 330 -27.59 -13.27 53.27
C GLY A 330 -26.08 -13.13 53.23
N ALA A 331 -25.37 -14.20 53.58
CA ALA A 331 -23.94 -14.32 53.31
C ALA A 331 -23.65 -13.81 51.89
N LEU A 332 -22.77 -12.82 51.78
CA LEU A 332 -22.33 -12.30 50.48
C LEU A 332 -21.91 -13.49 49.61
N PRO A 333 -22.46 -13.67 48.39
CA PRO A 333 -22.04 -14.76 47.53
C PRO A 333 -20.53 -14.69 47.34
N ALA A 334 -19.84 -15.81 47.59
CA ALA A 334 -18.39 -15.90 47.72
C ALA A 334 -17.63 -15.75 46.39
N GLY A 335 -18.21 -15.11 45.38
CA GLY A 335 -17.61 -14.96 44.05
C GLY A 335 -18.47 -14.17 43.08
N LEU A 336 -17.95 -14.02 41.87
CA LEU A 336 -18.65 -13.38 40.76
C LEU A 336 -19.87 -14.22 40.30
N GLU A 337 -20.89 -13.55 39.77
CA GLU A 337 -22.08 -14.21 39.22
C GLU A 337 -21.68 -15.07 38.00
N LYS A 338 -22.10 -16.34 38.01
CA LYS A 338 -21.87 -17.24 36.87
C LYS A 338 -22.77 -16.88 35.69
N VAL A 339 -22.27 -17.11 34.48
CA VAL A 339 -22.99 -16.84 33.23
C VAL A 339 -23.52 -18.13 32.64
N SER A 340 -24.84 -18.20 32.44
CA SER A 340 -25.47 -19.39 31.86
C SER A 340 -24.94 -19.74 30.46
N VAL A 341 -25.03 -21.03 30.10
CA VAL A 341 -24.59 -21.54 28.79
C VAL A 341 -25.30 -20.82 27.65
N ARG A 342 -26.63 -20.60 27.76
CA ARG A 342 -27.43 -19.90 26.74
C ARG A 342 -26.97 -18.45 26.57
N GLN A 343 -26.68 -17.77 27.68
CA GLN A 343 -26.17 -16.40 27.63
C GLN A 343 -24.77 -16.33 27.03
N THR A 344 -23.88 -17.27 27.38
CA THR A 344 -22.52 -17.36 26.85
C THR A 344 -22.53 -17.53 25.33
N ARG A 345 -23.32 -18.47 24.80
CA ARG A 345 -23.46 -18.72 23.35
C ARG A 345 -24.06 -17.51 22.63
N ARG A 346 -25.09 -16.90 23.21
CA ARG A 346 -25.72 -15.69 22.63
C ARG A 346 -24.73 -14.53 22.54
N VAL A 347 -24.01 -14.24 23.62
CA VAL A 347 -23.01 -13.16 23.66
C VAL A 347 -21.89 -13.42 22.64
N THR A 348 -21.40 -14.66 22.55
CA THR A 348 -20.40 -15.07 21.56
C THR A 348 -20.88 -14.86 20.13
N GLY A 349 -22.12 -15.25 19.81
CA GLY A 349 -22.69 -15.04 18.49
C GLY A 349 -22.87 -13.56 18.13
N ILE A 350 -23.28 -12.72 19.09
CA ILE A 350 -23.38 -11.27 18.87
C ILE A 350 -22.00 -10.65 18.64
N ALA A 351 -21.00 -11.03 19.44
CA ALA A 351 -19.62 -10.59 19.26
C ALA A 351 -19.06 -10.98 17.88
N PHE A 352 -19.35 -12.20 17.42
CA PHE A 352 -18.99 -12.64 16.06
C PHE A 352 -19.63 -11.78 14.97
N LEU A 353 -20.94 -11.49 15.07
CA LEU A 353 -21.63 -10.63 14.11
C LEU A 353 -21.10 -9.19 14.14
N ALA A 354 -20.89 -8.63 15.33
CA ALA A 354 -20.33 -7.29 15.52
C ALA A 354 -18.94 -7.18 14.89
N TRP A 355 -18.07 -8.16 15.15
CA TRP A 355 -16.74 -8.21 14.55
C TRP A 355 -16.78 -8.37 13.04
N THR A 356 -17.62 -9.27 12.52
CA THR A 356 -17.76 -9.50 11.08
C THR A 356 -18.20 -8.23 10.35
N ILE A 357 -19.18 -7.51 10.90
CA ILE A 357 -19.66 -6.26 10.29
C ILE A 357 -18.65 -5.12 10.42
N ALA A 358 -17.93 -5.03 11.54
CA ALA A 358 -16.87 -4.05 11.70
C ALA A 358 -15.76 -4.25 10.65
N VAL A 359 -15.35 -5.50 10.40
CA VAL A 359 -14.36 -5.81 9.36
C VAL A 359 -14.92 -5.57 7.96
N TYR A 360 -16.18 -5.93 7.72
CA TYR A 360 -16.87 -5.64 6.47
C TYR A 360 -16.79 -4.14 6.10
N ASP A 361 -17.12 -3.23 7.02
CA ASP A 361 -17.01 -1.78 6.75
C ASP A 361 -15.57 -1.31 6.57
N PHE A 362 -14.62 -1.85 7.36
CA PHE A 362 -13.21 -1.53 7.23
C PHE A 362 -12.66 -1.88 5.84
N ILE A 363 -12.96 -3.08 5.35
CA ILE A 363 -12.55 -3.55 4.02
C ILE A 363 -13.27 -2.78 2.91
N LEU A 364 -14.55 -2.47 3.10
CA LEU A 364 -15.35 -1.71 2.13
C LEU A 364 -14.70 -0.36 1.76
N PHE A 365 -14.12 0.36 2.74
CA PHE A 365 -13.37 1.59 2.49
C PHE A 365 -12.12 1.38 1.64
N GLY A 366 -11.29 0.39 1.99
CA GLY A 366 -10.09 0.09 1.22
C GLY A 366 -10.41 -0.26 -0.23
N THR A 367 -11.43 -1.08 -0.45
CA THR A 367 -11.84 -1.53 -1.79
C THR A 367 -12.42 -0.41 -2.65
N LEU A 368 -13.18 0.53 -2.07
CA LEU A 368 -13.83 1.62 -2.80
C LEU A 368 -12.99 2.90 -2.89
N LEU A 369 -11.82 2.96 -2.24
CA LEU A 369 -10.94 4.13 -2.28
C LEU A 369 -10.55 4.57 -3.71
N PRO A 370 -10.26 3.66 -4.67
CA PRO A 370 -9.99 4.06 -6.06
C PRO A 370 -11.18 4.78 -6.72
N ASP A 371 -12.41 4.32 -6.49
CA ASP A 371 -13.62 4.95 -7.03
C ASP A 371 -13.90 6.31 -6.37
N ILE A 372 -13.66 6.41 -5.05
CA ILE A 372 -13.73 7.68 -4.31
C ILE A 372 -12.70 8.68 -4.86
N SER A 373 -11.47 8.22 -5.12
CA SER A 373 -10.39 9.05 -5.64
C SER A 373 -10.74 9.59 -7.02
N ARG A 374 -11.31 8.76 -7.90
CA ARG A 374 -11.78 9.17 -9.23
C ARG A 374 -12.90 10.20 -9.15
N ASP A 375 -13.87 10.00 -8.25
CA ASP A 375 -15.02 10.89 -8.08
C ASP A 375 -14.62 12.28 -7.55
N PHE A 376 -13.65 12.35 -6.64
CA PHE A 376 -13.12 13.63 -6.13
C PHE A 376 -11.97 14.21 -6.98
N GLY A 377 -11.52 13.50 -8.02
CA GLY A 377 -10.42 13.94 -8.89
C GLY A 377 -9.06 13.97 -8.20
N TRP A 378 -8.83 13.10 -7.20
CA TRP A 378 -7.55 13.01 -6.50
C TRP A 378 -6.50 12.31 -7.34
N ASP A 379 -5.28 12.84 -7.29
CA ASP A 379 -4.13 12.10 -7.77
C ASP A 379 -3.71 10.98 -6.79
N THR A 380 -2.76 10.15 -7.19
CA THR A 380 -2.28 9.04 -6.36
C THR A 380 -1.67 9.50 -5.04
N SER A 381 -0.96 10.63 -5.02
CA SER A 381 -0.35 11.17 -3.78
C SER A 381 -1.42 11.64 -2.81
N GLU A 382 -2.44 12.34 -3.29
CA GLU A 382 -3.57 12.79 -2.49
C GLU A 382 -4.36 11.61 -1.93
N SER A 383 -4.64 10.58 -2.75
CA SER A 383 -5.33 9.36 -2.30
C SER A 383 -4.56 8.63 -1.19
N LEU A 384 -3.23 8.48 -1.35
CA LEU A 384 -2.35 7.88 -0.35
C LEU A 384 -2.27 8.72 0.93
N LEU A 385 -2.22 10.04 0.82
CA LEU A 385 -2.23 10.95 1.95
C LEU A 385 -3.55 10.85 2.73
N VAL A 386 -4.69 10.86 2.03
CA VAL A 386 -6.02 10.69 2.64
C VAL A 386 -6.11 9.36 3.38
N SER A 387 -5.71 8.27 2.74
CA SER A 387 -5.67 6.94 3.37
C SER A 387 -4.80 6.92 4.64
N THR A 388 -3.60 7.51 4.55
CA THR A 388 -2.68 7.62 5.70
C THR A 388 -3.28 8.43 6.84
N LEU A 389 -3.92 9.57 6.54
CA LEU A 389 -4.58 10.41 7.55
C LEU A 389 -5.78 9.71 8.19
N VAL A 390 -6.55 8.91 7.42
CA VAL A 390 -7.59 8.04 7.96
C VAL A 390 -7.01 7.00 8.92
N SER A 391 -5.89 6.36 8.59
CA SER A 391 -5.22 5.41 9.48
C SER A 391 -4.70 6.08 10.77
N VAL A 392 -4.14 7.28 10.68
CA VAL A 392 -3.72 8.07 11.85
C VAL A 392 -4.92 8.42 12.73
N GLY A 393 -6.00 8.92 12.14
CA GLY A 393 -7.23 9.23 12.88
C GLY A 393 -7.87 7.99 13.50
N THR A 394 -7.87 6.86 12.79
CA THR A 394 -8.28 5.55 13.30
C THR A 394 -7.47 5.15 14.54
N ALA A 395 -6.14 5.29 14.49
CA ALA A 395 -5.27 5.00 15.63
C ALA A 395 -5.64 5.85 16.87
N VAL A 396 -5.90 7.15 16.67
CA VAL A 396 -6.34 8.06 17.74
C VAL A 396 -7.68 7.60 18.32
N VAL A 397 -8.66 7.25 17.48
CA VAL A 397 -9.98 6.78 17.94
C VAL A 397 -9.85 5.48 18.73
N VAL A 398 -9.09 4.50 18.24
CA VAL A 398 -8.87 3.21 18.95
C VAL A 398 -8.23 3.43 20.32
N LEU A 399 -7.27 4.35 20.45
CA LEU A 399 -6.62 4.70 21.72
C LEU A 399 -7.60 5.30 22.74
N LEU A 400 -8.61 6.05 22.28
CA LEU A 400 -9.61 6.68 23.15
C LEU A 400 -10.70 5.70 23.61
N VAL A 401 -10.98 4.65 22.83
CA VAL A 401 -12.02 3.67 23.13
C VAL A 401 -11.71 2.83 24.36
N GLY A 402 -10.47 2.38 24.54
CA GLY A 402 -10.11 1.54 25.69
C GLY A 402 -10.47 2.17 27.06
N PRO A 403 -10.02 3.40 27.35
CA PRO A 403 -10.38 4.12 28.57
C PRO A 403 -11.88 4.38 28.72
N MET A 404 -12.59 4.58 27.61
CA MET A 404 -14.05 4.71 27.62
C MET A 404 -14.69 3.39 28.08
N VAL A 405 -14.26 2.25 27.54
CA VAL A 405 -14.80 0.92 27.85
C VAL A 405 -14.54 0.54 29.31
N ASP A 406 -13.34 0.80 29.85
CA ASP A 406 -13.02 0.52 31.26
C ASP A 406 -13.80 1.40 32.26
N ARG A 407 -14.33 2.55 31.79
CA ARG A 407 -15.15 3.45 32.61
C ARG A 407 -16.64 3.17 32.50
N LEU A 408 -17.14 2.97 31.28
CA LEU A 408 -18.57 2.87 30.97
C LEU A 408 -19.08 1.43 30.96
N GLY A 409 -18.22 0.44 30.75
CA GLY A 409 -18.57 -0.97 30.70
C GLY A 409 -18.42 -1.56 29.31
N ARG A 410 -18.36 -2.90 29.26
CA ARG A 410 -18.11 -3.65 28.02
C ARG A 410 -19.32 -3.62 27.09
N ARG A 411 -20.53 -3.68 27.66
CA ARG A 411 -21.79 -3.58 26.90
C ARG A 411 -21.88 -2.23 26.18
N ILE A 412 -21.66 -1.14 26.90
CA ILE A 412 -21.73 0.21 26.32
C ILE A 412 -20.63 0.39 25.28
N GLY A 413 -19.43 -0.14 25.56
CA GLY A 413 -18.33 -0.23 24.60
C GLY A 413 -18.77 -0.78 23.25
N MET A 414 -19.32 -2.00 23.23
CA MET A 414 -19.79 -2.66 22.00
C MET A 414 -20.92 -1.91 21.30
N VAL A 415 -21.87 -1.34 22.05
CA VAL A 415 -22.96 -0.57 21.45
C VAL A 415 -22.41 0.68 20.76
N VAL A 416 -21.51 1.41 21.42
CA VAL A 416 -20.92 2.63 20.87
C VAL A 416 -20.05 2.32 19.66
N SER A 417 -19.22 1.28 19.71
CA SER A 417 -18.34 0.91 18.60
C SER A 417 -19.13 0.52 17.35
N VAL A 418 -20.09 -0.40 17.48
CA VAL A 418 -20.88 -0.90 16.34
C VAL A 418 -21.81 0.18 15.79
N THR A 419 -22.48 0.93 16.67
CA THR A 419 -23.35 2.03 16.23
C THR A 419 -22.55 3.15 15.55
N GLY A 420 -21.42 3.54 16.14
CA GLY A 420 -20.56 4.57 15.57
C GLY A 420 -19.98 4.15 14.22
N THR A 421 -19.60 2.88 14.06
CA THR A 421 -19.18 2.30 12.78
C THR A 421 -20.31 2.40 11.75
N ALA A 422 -21.51 1.95 12.09
CA ALA A 422 -22.68 2.02 11.21
C ALA A 422 -22.99 3.47 10.77
N LEU A 423 -23.02 4.41 11.72
CA LEU A 423 -23.28 5.82 11.43
C LEU A 423 -22.18 6.46 10.58
N SER A 424 -20.91 6.17 10.87
CA SER A 424 -19.78 6.63 10.05
C SER A 424 -19.81 6.06 8.64
N SER A 425 -20.26 4.81 8.52
CA SER A 425 -20.44 4.14 7.23
C SER A 425 -21.42 4.91 6.36
N GLY A 426 -22.61 5.19 6.90
CA GLY A 426 -23.65 5.93 6.18
C GLY A 426 -23.27 7.38 5.91
N ALA A 427 -22.61 8.04 6.87
CA ALA A 427 -22.14 9.41 6.71
C ALA A 427 -21.08 9.55 5.60
N THR A 428 -20.34 8.48 5.28
CA THR A 428 -19.33 8.52 4.22
C THR A 428 -19.95 8.66 2.85
N ALA A 429 -21.14 8.11 2.62
CA ALA A 429 -21.88 8.34 1.39
C ALA A 429 -22.20 9.83 1.16
N LEU A 430 -22.19 10.63 2.23
CA LEU A 430 -22.44 12.08 2.23
C LEU A 430 -21.14 12.91 2.27
N SER A 431 -19.96 12.28 2.19
CA SER A 431 -18.69 13.00 2.20
C SER A 431 -18.57 13.88 0.96
N ALA A 432 -18.02 15.09 1.16
CA ALA A 432 -17.94 16.16 0.16
C ALA A 432 -16.50 16.45 -0.31
N GLY A 433 -15.52 15.73 0.25
CA GLY A 433 -14.11 15.89 -0.08
C GLY A 433 -13.19 15.35 1.01
N ALA A 434 -11.88 15.53 0.82
CA ALA A 434 -10.83 14.85 1.58
C ALA A 434 -10.96 15.05 3.10
N VAL A 435 -11.12 16.30 3.55
CA VAL A 435 -11.22 16.62 4.99
C VAL A 435 -12.43 15.96 5.64
N SER A 436 -13.59 16.03 4.98
CA SER A 436 -14.82 15.40 5.49
C SER A 436 -14.70 13.87 5.52
N LEU A 437 -14.09 13.28 4.49
CA LEU A 437 -13.88 11.84 4.42
C LEU A 437 -12.92 11.38 5.50
N VAL A 438 -11.78 12.08 5.69
CA VAL A 438 -10.80 11.78 6.75
C VAL A 438 -11.47 11.84 8.11
N GLY A 439 -12.22 12.90 8.41
CA GLY A 439 -12.90 13.05 9.69
C GLY A 439 -13.92 11.93 9.96
N ILE A 440 -14.76 11.62 8.97
CA ILE A 440 -15.79 10.57 9.10
C ILE A 440 -15.14 9.19 9.22
N ARG A 441 -14.18 8.85 8.35
CA ARG A 441 -13.54 7.53 8.33
C ARG A 441 -12.61 7.29 9.51
N SER A 442 -12.05 8.35 10.10
CA SER A 442 -11.35 8.23 11.37
C SER A 442 -12.27 7.69 12.48
N ILE A 443 -13.55 8.09 12.50
CA ILE A 443 -14.55 7.59 13.45
C ILE A 443 -14.88 6.12 13.20
N SER A 444 -14.80 5.63 11.94
CA SER A 444 -14.94 4.20 11.62
C SER A 444 -13.88 3.33 12.31
N GLY A 445 -12.79 3.93 12.84
CA GLY A 445 -11.84 3.26 13.74
C GLY A 445 -12.48 2.67 15.01
N LEU A 446 -13.70 3.09 15.36
CA LEU A 446 -14.55 2.42 16.36
C LEU A 446 -14.79 0.94 16.03
N GLY A 447 -14.91 0.59 14.74
CA GLY A 447 -15.07 -0.78 14.27
C GLY A 447 -13.80 -1.59 14.49
N LEU A 448 -12.63 -1.02 14.24
CA LEU A 448 -11.37 -1.69 14.55
C LEU A 448 -11.19 -1.89 16.07
N ALA A 449 -11.64 -0.93 16.88
CA ALA A 449 -11.60 -1.05 18.33
C ALA A 449 -12.48 -2.19 18.88
N GLU A 450 -13.49 -2.62 18.11
CA GLU A 450 -14.39 -3.72 18.47
C GLU A 450 -13.63 -5.03 18.74
N GLN A 451 -12.49 -5.24 18.07
CA GLN A 451 -11.60 -6.37 18.32
C GLN A 451 -11.14 -6.44 19.79
N SER A 452 -10.72 -5.29 20.34
CA SER A 452 -10.22 -5.16 21.71
C SER A 452 -11.35 -5.22 22.74
N ILE A 453 -12.52 -4.67 22.39
CA ILE A 453 -13.72 -4.74 23.21
C ILE A 453 -14.18 -6.20 23.32
N ASN A 454 -14.30 -6.91 22.20
CA ASN A 454 -14.70 -8.31 22.16
C ASN A 454 -13.73 -9.22 22.91
N ALA A 455 -12.41 -9.03 22.72
CA ALA A 455 -11.41 -9.77 23.48
C ALA A 455 -11.60 -9.59 25.00
N THR A 456 -11.80 -8.35 25.44
CA THR A 456 -12.01 -8.01 26.86
C THR A 456 -13.29 -8.63 27.40
N TYR A 457 -14.40 -8.43 26.69
CA TYR A 457 -15.72 -8.86 27.12
C TYR A 457 -15.84 -10.38 27.14
N LEU A 458 -15.41 -11.06 26.08
CA LEU A 458 -15.45 -12.53 26.01
C LEU A 458 -14.48 -13.19 26.98
N ASN A 459 -13.31 -12.58 27.25
CA ASN A 459 -12.42 -13.08 28.30
C ASN A 459 -13.13 -13.07 29.67
N GLU A 460 -13.84 -12.00 30.01
CA GLU A 460 -14.58 -11.88 31.26
C GLU A 460 -15.77 -12.86 31.33
N ILE A 461 -16.52 -13.02 30.23
CA ILE A 461 -17.66 -13.93 30.16
C ILE A 461 -17.22 -15.41 30.20
N TYR A 462 -16.18 -15.78 29.47
CA TYR A 462 -15.69 -17.16 29.44
C TYR A 462 -15.05 -17.59 30.76
N GLU A 463 -14.50 -16.67 31.54
CA GLU A 463 -14.01 -16.96 32.89
C GLU A 463 -15.13 -17.41 33.84
N GLN A 464 -16.32 -16.84 33.68
CA GLN A 464 -17.47 -17.05 34.59
C GLN A 464 -18.56 -17.96 34.00
N THR A 465 -18.32 -18.60 32.85
CA THR A 465 -19.33 -19.44 32.21
C THR A 465 -19.61 -20.73 33.00
N GLU A 466 -20.85 -21.18 32.99
CA GLU A 466 -21.24 -22.51 33.48
C GLU A 466 -20.82 -23.65 32.55
N ASP A 467 -20.49 -23.35 31.28
CA ASP A 467 -20.06 -24.35 30.31
C ASP A 467 -18.57 -24.68 30.50
N GLU A 468 -18.29 -25.80 31.18
CA GLU A 468 -16.92 -26.25 31.44
C GLU A 468 -16.10 -26.45 30.16
N ARG A 469 -16.75 -26.81 29.04
CA ARG A 469 -16.06 -27.02 27.76
C ARG A 469 -15.57 -25.69 27.19
N ILE A 470 -16.40 -24.65 27.26
CA ILE A 470 -16.01 -23.30 26.85
C ILE A 470 -14.93 -22.76 27.80
N ARG A 471 -15.07 -23.00 29.11
CA ARG A 471 -14.10 -22.56 30.11
C ARG A 471 -12.72 -23.21 29.94
N ARG A 472 -12.65 -24.46 29.48
CA ARG A 472 -11.37 -25.13 29.19
C ARG A 472 -10.79 -24.73 27.83
N ASN A 473 -11.64 -24.47 26.84
CA ASN A 473 -11.24 -24.20 25.46
C ASN A 473 -11.55 -22.74 25.03
N LYS A 474 -11.31 -21.77 25.94
CA LYS A 474 -11.69 -20.36 25.75
C LYS A 474 -11.01 -19.77 24.51
N GLY A 475 -9.75 -20.11 24.27
CA GLY A 475 -8.98 -19.64 23.12
C GLY A 475 -9.54 -20.16 21.81
N PHE A 476 -9.90 -21.44 21.73
CA PHE A 476 -10.57 -22.00 20.55
C PHE A 476 -11.94 -21.37 20.29
N VAL A 477 -12.75 -21.17 21.32
CA VAL A 477 -14.06 -20.53 21.17
C VAL A 477 -13.94 -19.08 20.72
N TYR A 478 -12.97 -18.35 21.29
CA TYR A 478 -12.66 -16.99 20.83
C TYR A 478 -12.10 -16.97 19.40
N ALA A 479 -11.32 -17.97 19.00
CA ALA A 479 -10.81 -18.08 17.63
C ALA A 479 -11.94 -18.20 16.60
N MET A 480 -13.04 -18.88 16.93
CA MET A 480 -14.25 -18.91 16.09
C MET A 480 -14.89 -17.52 15.95
N VAL A 481 -14.74 -16.63 16.94
CA VAL A 481 -15.18 -15.24 16.80
C VAL A 481 -14.27 -14.51 15.81
N GLN A 482 -12.97 -14.76 15.86
CA GLN A 482 -11.98 -14.10 15.00
C GLN A 482 -12.07 -14.48 13.52
N THR A 483 -12.70 -15.62 13.16
CA THR A 483 -13.03 -15.93 11.76
C THR A 483 -14.02 -14.93 11.15
N GLY A 484 -14.63 -14.06 11.96
CA GLY A 484 -15.37 -12.91 11.46
C GLY A 484 -14.54 -11.96 10.59
N TRP A 485 -13.20 -11.93 10.73
CA TRP A 485 -12.34 -11.13 9.86
C TRP A 485 -12.38 -11.59 8.40
N PRO A 486 -11.95 -12.83 8.06
CA PRO A 486 -11.99 -13.30 6.68
C PRO A 486 -13.42 -13.36 6.14
N LEU A 487 -14.41 -13.69 6.98
CA LEU A 487 -15.80 -13.65 6.55
C LEU A 487 -16.25 -12.23 6.19
N GLY A 488 -15.93 -11.23 7.02
CA GLY A 488 -16.25 -9.83 6.75
C GLY A 488 -15.59 -9.32 5.47
N ALA A 489 -14.32 -9.69 5.23
CA ALA A 489 -13.60 -9.34 4.01
C ALA A 489 -14.24 -9.94 2.75
N LEU A 490 -14.61 -11.23 2.79
CA LEU A 490 -15.29 -11.90 1.68
C LEU A 490 -16.68 -11.30 1.42
N LEU A 491 -17.44 -10.98 2.49
CA LEU A 491 -18.73 -10.31 2.37
C LEU A 491 -18.59 -8.91 1.76
N ALA A 492 -17.55 -8.16 2.11
CA ALA A 492 -17.28 -6.84 1.55
C ALA A 492 -16.98 -6.92 0.06
N ALA A 493 -16.07 -7.84 -0.34
CA ALA A 493 -15.74 -8.05 -1.75
C ALA A 493 -16.97 -8.48 -2.57
N ALA A 494 -17.74 -9.45 -2.09
CA ALA A 494 -18.97 -9.91 -2.75
C ALA A 494 -20.01 -8.79 -2.86
N PHE A 495 -20.17 -7.99 -1.80
CA PHE A 495 -21.09 -6.86 -1.78
C PHE A 495 -20.69 -5.77 -2.77
N VAL A 496 -19.41 -5.37 -2.82
CA VAL A 496 -18.91 -4.41 -3.80
C VAL A 496 -19.13 -4.90 -5.23
N GLY A 497 -18.85 -6.18 -5.50
CA GLY A 497 -19.10 -6.79 -6.81
C GLY A 497 -20.57 -6.76 -7.21
N LEU A 498 -21.49 -7.04 -6.28
CA LEU A 498 -22.93 -6.96 -6.50
C LEU A 498 -23.40 -5.53 -6.78
N ILE A 499 -22.95 -4.56 -5.97
CA ILE A 499 -23.32 -3.15 -6.16
C ILE A 499 -22.80 -2.61 -7.49
N THR A 500 -21.55 -2.94 -7.85
CA THR A 500 -20.96 -2.53 -9.12
C THR A 500 -21.72 -3.13 -10.31
N THR A 501 -22.13 -4.39 -10.21
CA THR A 501 -22.95 -5.04 -11.26
C THR A 501 -24.34 -4.42 -11.37
N ALA A 502 -24.97 -4.11 -10.24
CA ALA A 502 -26.36 -3.63 -10.21
C ALA A 502 -26.52 -2.14 -10.54
N PHE A 503 -25.57 -1.30 -10.13
CA PHE A 503 -25.66 0.17 -10.23
C PHE A 503 -24.59 0.79 -11.13
N GLY A 504 -23.61 0.01 -11.58
CA GLY A 504 -22.51 0.45 -12.44
C GLY A 504 -21.24 0.86 -11.66
N PRO A 505 -20.09 0.98 -12.34
CA PRO A 505 -18.84 1.47 -11.75
C PRO A 505 -18.99 2.88 -11.16
N GLY A 506 -18.33 3.17 -10.04
CA GLY A 506 -18.43 4.48 -9.37
C GLY A 506 -19.61 4.64 -8.41
N SER A 507 -20.41 3.60 -8.18
CA SER A 507 -21.57 3.61 -7.27
C SER A 507 -21.22 3.54 -5.77
N TRP A 508 -20.05 4.07 -5.36
CA TRP A 508 -19.50 3.92 -4.02
C TRP A 508 -20.37 4.55 -2.92
N ARG A 509 -21.07 5.66 -3.22
CA ARG A 509 -22.01 6.29 -2.27
C ARG A 509 -23.19 5.38 -1.95
N ILE A 510 -23.75 4.72 -2.97
CA ILE A 510 -24.83 3.75 -2.81
C ILE A 510 -24.33 2.55 -2.00
N ALA A 511 -23.10 2.08 -2.28
CA ALA A 511 -22.48 0.99 -1.55
C ALA A 511 -22.45 1.29 -0.04
N PHE A 512 -21.95 2.45 0.39
CA PHE A 512 -21.92 2.81 1.81
C PHE A 512 -23.30 3.05 2.43
N GLY A 513 -24.22 3.65 1.67
CA GLY A 513 -25.60 3.85 2.12
C GLY A 513 -26.30 2.51 2.44
N LEU A 514 -26.12 1.50 1.58
CA LEU A 514 -26.70 0.18 1.77
C LEU A 514 -25.93 -0.68 2.79
N ALA A 515 -24.59 -0.57 2.81
CA ALA A 515 -23.72 -1.27 3.76
C ALA A 515 -24.02 -0.93 5.22
N THR A 516 -24.57 0.26 5.47
CA THR A 516 -24.97 0.71 6.80
C THR A 516 -26.13 -0.09 7.39
N VAL A 517 -27.04 -0.61 6.55
CA VAL A 517 -28.25 -1.32 6.98
C VAL A 517 -27.93 -2.55 7.85
N PRO A 518 -27.12 -3.52 7.41
CA PRO A 518 -26.75 -4.66 8.26
C PRO A 518 -26.01 -4.23 9.52
N ALA A 519 -25.22 -3.15 9.48
CA ALA A 519 -24.54 -2.61 10.67
C ALA A 519 -25.51 -2.04 11.72
N LEU A 520 -26.56 -1.34 11.30
CA LEU A 520 -27.61 -0.87 12.21
C LEU A 520 -28.40 -2.02 12.83
N VAL A 521 -28.65 -3.10 12.08
CA VAL A 521 -29.30 -4.30 12.61
C VAL A 521 -28.44 -4.93 13.72
N VAL A 522 -27.14 -5.09 13.49
CA VAL A 522 -26.23 -5.62 14.51
C VAL A 522 -26.10 -4.68 15.70
N ALA A 523 -26.09 -3.36 15.49
CA ALA A 523 -26.12 -2.36 16.56
C ALA A 523 -27.38 -2.53 17.44
N ALA A 524 -28.56 -2.72 16.83
CA ALA A 524 -29.80 -2.97 17.56
C ALA A 524 -29.75 -4.28 18.36
N ILE A 525 -29.14 -5.34 17.82
CA ILE A 525 -28.94 -6.61 18.53
C ILE A 525 -28.00 -6.41 19.73
N CYS A 526 -26.95 -5.60 19.60
CA CYS A 526 -26.00 -5.30 20.67
C CYS A 526 -26.66 -4.63 21.89
N LEU A 527 -27.78 -3.91 21.70
CA LEU A 527 -28.55 -3.33 22.82
C LEU A 527 -29.04 -4.40 23.80
N THR A 528 -29.18 -5.65 23.35
CA THR A 528 -29.65 -6.78 24.15
C THR A 528 -28.55 -7.46 25.00
N LEU A 529 -27.29 -7.05 24.83
CA LEU A 529 -26.18 -7.56 25.63
C LEU A 529 -26.34 -7.19 27.10
N ARG A 530 -25.83 -8.05 27.99
CA ARG A 530 -25.73 -7.76 29.42
C ARG A 530 -24.31 -7.29 29.73
N GLU A 531 -24.11 -6.69 30.89
CA GLU A 531 -22.78 -6.31 31.32
C GLU A 531 -22.04 -7.52 31.92
N SER A 532 -20.72 -7.50 31.85
CA SER A 532 -19.85 -8.54 32.42
C SER A 532 -19.96 -8.62 33.95
N PRO A 533 -19.92 -9.82 34.55
CA PRO A 533 -19.96 -9.98 36.02
C PRO A 533 -18.86 -9.18 36.73
N GLN A 534 -17.65 -9.13 36.14
CA GLN A 534 -16.49 -8.41 36.64
C GLN A 534 -16.76 -6.91 36.71
N PHE A 535 -17.26 -6.31 35.62
CA PHE A 535 -17.56 -4.87 35.61
C PHE A 535 -18.69 -4.52 36.58
N VAL A 536 -19.74 -5.34 36.67
CA VAL A 536 -20.84 -5.15 37.63
C VAL A 536 -20.30 -5.16 39.07
N ALA A 537 -19.42 -6.11 39.40
CA ALA A 537 -18.77 -6.17 40.69
C ALA A 537 -17.89 -4.94 40.97
N GLN A 538 -17.10 -4.49 39.98
CA GLN A 538 -16.31 -3.25 40.10
C GLN A 538 -17.19 -2.01 40.32
N GLN A 539 -18.31 -1.91 39.60
CA GLN A 539 -19.26 -0.80 39.77
C GLN A 539 -19.87 -0.81 41.19
N ARG A 540 -20.18 -1.99 41.72
CA ARG A 540 -20.63 -2.14 43.11
C ARG A 540 -19.57 -1.68 44.12
N ILE A 541 -18.30 -2.07 43.94
CA ILE A 541 -17.20 -1.61 44.80
C ILE A 541 -17.06 -0.09 44.73
N ARG A 542 -17.11 0.51 43.53
CA ARG A 542 -17.05 1.97 43.35
C ARG A 542 -18.21 2.67 44.06
N ARG A 543 -19.45 2.15 43.95
CA ARG A 543 -20.62 2.68 44.65
C ARG A 543 -20.50 2.60 46.17
N LEU A 544 -20.05 1.46 46.71
CA LEU A 544 -19.83 1.30 48.16
C LEU A 544 -18.79 2.29 48.68
N ARG A 545 -17.67 2.48 47.96
CA ARG A 545 -16.67 3.48 48.34
C ARG A 545 -17.19 4.91 48.25
N ALA A 546 -17.97 5.23 47.22
CA ALA A 546 -18.59 6.56 47.08
C ALA A 546 -19.61 6.85 48.19
N ALA A 547 -20.27 5.80 48.70
CA ALA A 547 -21.17 5.88 49.85
C ALA A 547 -20.44 5.90 51.22
N GLY A 548 -19.09 5.90 51.24
CA GLY A 548 -18.29 5.89 52.47
C GLY A 548 -18.16 4.52 53.15
N LEU A 549 -18.74 3.45 52.57
CA LEU A 549 -18.70 2.08 53.09
C LEU A 549 -17.39 1.38 52.70
N HIS A 550 -16.26 1.90 53.19
CA HIS A 550 -14.92 1.44 52.79
C HIS A 550 -14.62 -0.01 53.18
N ASP A 551 -15.07 -0.45 54.36
CA ASP A 551 -14.81 -1.81 54.85
C ASP A 551 -15.62 -2.86 54.09
N GLU A 552 -16.89 -2.57 53.78
CA GLU A 552 -17.73 -3.44 52.93
C GLU A 552 -17.17 -3.50 51.51
N ALA A 553 -16.73 -2.37 50.97
CA ALA A 553 -16.09 -2.34 49.65
C ALA A 553 -14.81 -3.18 49.63
N ALA A 554 -13.98 -3.10 50.67
CA ALA A 554 -12.76 -3.89 50.80
C ALA A 554 -13.04 -5.38 51.02
N ALA A 555 -14.07 -5.73 51.79
CA ALA A 555 -14.51 -7.10 51.99
C ALA A 555 -15.03 -7.73 50.69
N PHE A 556 -15.87 -7.00 49.94
CA PHE A 556 -16.41 -7.46 48.66
C PHE A 556 -15.32 -7.54 47.58
N ALA A 557 -14.37 -6.59 47.56
CA ALA A 557 -13.19 -6.63 46.70
C ALA A 557 -12.33 -7.89 46.96
N ARG A 558 -12.06 -8.22 48.23
CA ARG A 558 -11.36 -9.46 48.61
C ARG A 558 -12.14 -10.71 48.21
N ALA A 559 -13.45 -10.73 48.43
CA ALA A 559 -14.30 -11.88 48.08
C ALA A 559 -14.36 -12.16 46.57
N THR A 560 -14.28 -11.11 45.74
CA THR A 560 -14.31 -11.23 44.28
C THR A 560 -12.92 -11.28 43.65
N GLY A 561 -11.85 -11.09 44.43
CA GLY A 561 -10.47 -11.00 43.93
C GLY A 561 -10.22 -9.76 43.07
N LEU A 562 -11.10 -8.76 43.10
CA LEU A 562 -11.01 -7.55 42.29
C LEU A 562 -10.39 -6.42 43.12
N ASP A 563 -9.30 -5.83 42.61
CA ASP A 563 -8.81 -4.57 43.16
C ASP A 563 -9.44 -3.40 42.39
N VAL A 564 -9.88 -2.37 43.12
CA VAL A 564 -10.37 -1.12 42.54
C VAL A 564 -9.37 -0.06 42.91
N GLN A 565 -8.64 0.47 41.94
CA GLN A 565 -7.60 1.46 42.17
C GLN A 565 -7.97 2.84 41.60
N LYS A 566 -7.33 3.88 42.14
CA LYS A 566 -7.64 5.30 41.87
C LYS A 566 -7.05 5.82 40.55
N SER A 567 -6.06 5.15 39.98
CA SER A 567 -5.34 5.64 38.79
C SER A 567 -6.22 5.63 37.54
N ALA A 568 -6.02 6.62 36.66
CA ALA A 568 -6.63 6.62 35.34
C ALA A 568 -6.19 5.36 34.54
N PRO A 569 -7.07 4.75 33.74
CA PRO A 569 -6.77 3.50 33.02
C PRO A 569 -5.50 3.57 32.16
N ILE A 570 -5.23 4.70 31.50
CA ILE A 570 -4.03 4.90 30.67
C ILE A 570 -2.75 4.93 31.51
N ALA A 571 -2.75 5.62 32.65
CA ALA A 571 -1.58 5.65 33.52
C ALA A 571 -1.28 4.26 34.10
N ARG A 572 -2.34 3.46 34.32
CA ARG A 572 -2.25 2.14 34.95
C ARG A 572 -1.51 1.11 34.09
N ILE A 573 -1.69 1.15 32.77
CA ILE A 573 -1.03 0.19 31.87
C ILE A 573 0.50 0.34 31.88
N PHE A 574 1.03 1.53 32.21
CA PHE A 574 2.47 1.78 32.34
C PHE A 574 3.00 1.62 33.78
N GLN A 575 2.23 1.03 34.69
CA GLN A 575 2.61 0.89 36.10
C GLN A 575 2.72 -0.56 36.56
N GLY A 576 3.63 -0.80 37.50
CA GLY A 576 3.74 -2.06 38.25
C GLY A 576 3.84 -3.29 37.35
N LYS A 577 2.94 -4.26 37.55
CA LYS A 577 2.95 -5.54 36.83
C LYS A 577 2.56 -5.43 35.35
N HIS A 578 1.89 -4.34 34.93
CA HIS A 578 1.36 -4.18 33.57
C HIS A 578 2.39 -3.61 32.58
N LEU A 579 3.35 -2.81 33.07
CA LEU A 579 4.35 -2.13 32.23
C LEU A 579 5.06 -3.06 31.24
N ARG A 580 5.51 -4.23 31.72
CA ARG A 580 6.17 -5.23 30.88
C ARG A 580 5.24 -5.74 29.76
N SER A 581 3.99 -6.06 30.10
CA SER A 581 3.00 -6.53 29.12
C SER A 581 2.71 -5.46 28.09
N THR A 582 2.54 -4.20 28.50
CA THR A 582 2.30 -3.07 27.59
C THR A 582 3.46 -2.88 26.63
N ILE A 583 4.70 -2.80 27.10
CA ILE A 583 5.87 -2.57 26.23
C ILE A 583 6.09 -3.75 25.27
N VAL A 584 6.12 -4.99 25.81
CA VAL A 584 6.45 -6.18 25.01
C VAL A 584 5.39 -6.43 23.95
N LEU A 585 4.10 -6.39 24.31
CA LEU A 585 3.02 -6.66 23.37
C LEU A 585 2.86 -5.54 22.34
N SER A 586 3.06 -4.28 22.74
CA SER A 586 3.04 -3.14 21.80
C SER A 586 4.14 -3.26 20.75
N LEU A 587 5.36 -3.58 21.18
CA LEU A 587 6.49 -3.77 20.26
C LEU A 587 6.29 -5.01 19.36
N ALA A 588 5.77 -6.10 19.92
CA ALA A 588 5.45 -7.29 19.15
C ALA A 588 4.40 -7.01 18.07
N TRP A 589 3.32 -6.29 18.40
CA TRP A 589 2.31 -5.86 17.42
C TRP A 589 2.90 -4.96 16.34
N LEU A 590 3.64 -3.92 16.74
CA LEU A 590 4.27 -2.98 15.82
C LEU A 590 5.16 -3.70 14.79
N LEU A 591 6.05 -4.58 15.27
CA LEU A 591 6.98 -5.32 14.40
C LEU A 591 6.28 -6.37 13.54
N ASN A 592 5.26 -7.05 14.08
CA ASN A 592 4.53 -8.06 13.30
C ASN A 592 3.75 -7.42 12.15
N TRP A 593 3.29 -6.18 12.33
CA TRP A 593 2.62 -5.42 11.30
C TRP A 593 3.51 -5.02 10.12
N PHE A 594 4.84 -5.09 10.25
CA PHE A 594 5.73 -5.01 9.08
C PHE A 594 5.50 -6.21 8.16
N GLY A 595 5.36 -7.40 8.74
CA GLY A 595 5.02 -8.63 8.03
C GLY A 595 3.61 -8.62 7.43
N ILE A 596 2.62 -8.18 8.20
CA ILE A 596 1.23 -8.04 7.70
C ILE A 596 1.19 -7.05 6.53
N GLN A 597 1.82 -5.89 6.68
CA GLN A 597 1.88 -4.89 5.61
C GLN A 597 2.56 -5.46 4.35
N THR A 598 3.66 -6.20 4.52
CA THR A 598 4.43 -6.76 3.39
C THR A 598 3.67 -7.90 2.71
N PHE A 599 3.29 -8.94 3.44
CA PHE A 599 2.81 -10.21 2.85
C PHE A 599 1.29 -10.36 2.79
N SER A 600 0.55 -9.59 3.58
CA SER A 600 -0.92 -9.63 3.55
C SER A 600 -1.51 -8.46 2.78
N VAL A 601 -1.04 -7.23 3.05
CA VAL A 601 -1.57 -6.02 2.39
C VAL A 601 -0.94 -5.84 1.00
N LEU A 602 0.39 -5.90 0.92
CA LEU A 602 1.15 -5.81 -0.34
C LEU A 602 1.48 -7.20 -0.93
N GLY A 603 0.74 -8.23 -0.55
CA GLY A 603 1.03 -9.62 -0.92
C GLY A 603 1.10 -9.85 -2.44
N THR A 604 0.21 -9.21 -3.21
CA THR A 604 0.25 -9.27 -4.68
C THR A 604 1.51 -8.61 -5.24
N THR A 605 1.89 -7.44 -4.71
CA THR A 605 3.13 -6.75 -5.10
C THR A 605 4.38 -7.57 -4.77
N VAL A 606 4.40 -8.29 -3.64
CA VAL A 606 5.48 -9.23 -3.32
C VAL A 606 5.59 -10.33 -4.37
N LEU A 607 4.47 -10.84 -4.87
CA LEU A 607 4.46 -11.88 -5.90
C LEU A 607 4.91 -11.34 -7.26
N GLU A 608 4.37 -10.21 -7.71
CA GLU A 608 4.68 -9.61 -9.01
C GLU A 608 6.09 -9.02 -9.04
N SER A 609 6.39 -8.11 -8.12
CA SER A 609 7.64 -7.34 -8.11
C SER A 609 8.78 -8.04 -7.38
N GLY A 610 8.46 -8.91 -6.42
CA GLY A 610 9.45 -9.65 -5.63
C GLY A 610 9.74 -11.06 -6.14
N LYS A 611 8.79 -11.68 -6.84
CA LYS A 611 8.89 -13.07 -7.34
C LYS A 611 8.55 -13.26 -8.81
N HIS A 612 8.22 -12.19 -9.54
CA HIS A 612 7.93 -12.25 -10.97
C HIS A 612 6.78 -13.20 -11.33
N ILE A 613 5.84 -13.42 -10.40
CA ILE A 613 4.66 -14.24 -10.61
C ILE A 613 3.51 -13.36 -11.06
N ASP A 614 2.96 -13.69 -12.22
CA ASP A 614 1.81 -13.02 -12.83
C ASP A 614 0.59 -13.04 -11.89
N ALA A 615 -0.03 -11.87 -11.69
CA ALA A 615 -1.16 -11.67 -10.78
C ALA A 615 -2.53 -12.05 -11.35
N SER A 616 -2.59 -12.71 -12.50
CA SER A 616 -3.83 -13.30 -13.05
C SER A 616 -4.56 -14.21 -12.04
N ASN A 617 -3.88 -14.74 -11.03
CA ASN A 617 -4.45 -15.52 -9.92
C ASN A 617 -4.68 -14.73 -8.61
N ALA A 618 -4.58 -13.39 -8.59
CA ALA A 618 -4.68 -12.59 -7.36
C ALA A 618 -6.00 -12.79 -6.60
N LEU A 619 -7.12 -12.98 -7.31
CA LEU A 619 -8.41 -13.29 -6.67
C LEU A 619 -8.38 -14.65 -5.97
N LEU A 620 -7.78 -15.67 -6.61
CA LEU A 620 -7.61 -17.00 -6.03
C LEU A 620 -6.66 -16.96 -4.81
N LEU A 621 -5.61 -16.14 -4.87
CA LEU A 621 -4.71 -15.88 -3.74
C LEU A 621 -5.45 -15.21 -2.56
N ILE A 622 -6.31 -14.23 -2.82
CA ILE A 622 -7.10 -13.56 -1.78
C ILE A 622 -8.09 -14.55 -1.15
N ILE A 623 -8.79 -15.35 -1.96
CA ILE A 623 -9.72 -16.36 -1.44
C ILE A 623 -8.96 -17.43 -0.65
N ALA A 624 -7.86 -17.95 -1.20
CA ALA A 624 -7.02 -18.95 -0.55
C ALA A 624 -6.42 -18.43 0.75
N SER A 625 -5.90 -17.20 0.77
CA SER A 625 -5.34 -16.58 1.98
C SER A 625 -6.39 -16.37 3.07
N ASN A 626 -7.63 -15.99 2.72
CA ASN A 626 -8.73 -15.89 3.69
C ASN A 626 -9.14 -17.26 4.24
N CYS A 627 -9.22 -18.29 3.39
CA CYS A 627 -9.48 -19.68 3.83
C CYS A 627 -8.38 -20.20 4.76
N VAL A 628 -7.12 -19.99 4.38
CA VAL A 628 -5.95 -20.31 5.20
C VAL A 628 -5.98 -19.54 6.52
N GLY A 629 -6.39 -18.28 6.51
CA GLY A 629 -6.59 -17.47 7.71
C GLY A 629 -7.64 -18.05 8.67
N VAL A 630 -8.79 -18.50 8.15
CA VAL A 630 -9.82 -19.20 8.95
C VAL A 630 -9.23 -20.42 9.63
N LEU A 631 -8.56 -21.30 8.86
CA LEU A 631 -7.93 -22.51 9.39
C LEU A 631 -6.85 -22.16 10.42
N GLY A 632 -6.03 -21.15 10.12
CA GLY A 632 -4.98 -20.63 10.99
C GLY A 632 -5.54 -20.20 12.34
N TYR A 633 -6.62 -19.42 12.37
CA TYR A 633 -7.24 -18.97 13.61
C TYR A 633 -7.72 -20.15 14.45
N LEU A 634 -8.47 -21.08 13.85
CA LEU A 634 -9.03 -22.22 14.57
C LEU A 634 -7.93 -23.12 15.16
N VAL A 635 -6.90 -23.43 14.36
CA VAL A 635 -5.78 -24.26 14.79
C VAL A 635 -4.97 -23.60 15.89
N HIS A 636 -4.62 -22.32 15.76
CA HIS A 636 -3.80 -21.63 16.76
C HIS A 636 -4.58 -21.29 18.04
N GLY A 637 -5.89 -21.06 17.95
CA GLY A 637 -6.77 -20.96 19.12
C GLY A 637 -6.79 -22.26 19.93
N TRP A 638 -6.95 -23.39 19.25
CA TRP A 638 -6.93 -24.72 19.86
C TRP A 638 -5.56 -25.10 20.42
N LEU A 639 -4.48 -24.86 19.67
CA LEU A 639 -3.11 -25.08 20.15
C LEU A 639 -2.82 -24.18 21.35
N GLY A 640 -3.32 -22.95 21.36
CA GLY A 640 -3.11 -21.98 22.43
C GLY A 640 -3.64 -22.46 23.77
N ASP A 641 -4.78 -23.15 23.78
CA ASP A 641 -5.36 -23.74 24.99
C ASP A 641 -4.61 -25.01 25.47
N ARG A 642 -3.79 -25.66 24.63
CA ARG A 642 -3.06 -26.89 24.97
C ARG A 642 -1.58 -26.69 25.27
N LEU A 643 -0.89 -25.91 24.44
CA LEU A 643 0.57 -25.69 24.50
C LEU A 643 0.93 -24.37 25.20
N GLY A 644 -0.08 -23.58 25.56
CA GLY A 644 0.05 -22.23 26.10
C GLY A 644 0.13 -21.18 25.00
N ARG A 645 -0.70 -20.14 25.13
CA ARG A 645 -0.88 -19.08 24.11
C ARG A 645 0.43 -18.39 23.73
N ARG A 646 1.26 -18.02 24.71
CA ARG A 646 2.58 -17.39 24.44
C ARG A 646 3.45 -18.24 23.52
N ASN A 647 3.54 -19.55 23.79
CA ASN A 647 4.41 -20.45 23.03
C ASN A 647 3.89 -20.65 21.60
N VAL A 648 2.58 -20.72 21.44
CA VAL A 648 1.94 -20.84 20.12
C VAL A 648 2.12 -19.57 19.29
N ILE A 649 2.07 -18.39 19.91
CA ILE A 649 2.33 -17.12 19.20
C ILE A 649 3.78 -17.05 18.74
N VAL A 650 4.73 -17.35 19.63
CA VAL A 650 6.17 -17.36 19.31
C VAL A 650 6.46 -18.38 18.20
N GLY A 651 6.00 -19.62 18.37
CA GLY A 651 6.23 -20.69 17.40
C GLY A 651 5.61 -20.37 16.04
N GLY A 652 4.37 -19.87 16.02
CA GLY A 652 3.69 -19.50 14.80
C GLY A 652 4.43 -18.39 14.05
N TRP A 653 4.74 -17.27 14.71
CA TRP A 653 5.47 -16.19 14.03
C TRP A 653 6.91 -16.56 13.64
N LEU A 654 7.61 -17.41 14.39
CA LEU A 654 8.90 -17.95 13.94
C LEU A 654 8.75 -18.73 12.63
N VAL A 655 7.77 -19.65 12.56
CA VAL A 655 7.52 -20.44 11.35
C VAL A 655 7.06 -19.55 10.21
N ALA A 656 6.23 -18.54 10.46
CA ALA A 656 5.80 -17.59 9.43
C ALA A 656 6.97 -16.80 8.84
N GLY A 657 7.83 -16.22 9.69
CA GLY A 657 9.00 -15.48 9.23
C GLY A 657 9.97 -16.37 8.45
N LEU A 658 10.19 -17.60 8.90
CA LEU A 658 11.00 -18.59 8.17
C LEU A 658 10.35 -18.99 6.84
N ALA A 659 9.04 -19.24 6.82
CA ALA A 659 8.31 -19.63 5.60
C ALA A 659 8.37 -18.53 4.54
N PHE A 660 8.19 -17.27 4.92
CA PHE A 660 8.34 -16.15 3.98
C PHE A 660 9.79 -15.91 3.57
N ALA A 661 10.77 -16.12 4.47
CA ALA A 661 12.17 -16.07 4.08
C ALA A 661 12.52 -17.17 3.08
N VAL A 662 12.05 -18.40 3.30
CA VAL A 662 12.19 -19.54 2.37
C VAL A 662 11.46 -19.27 1.05
N MET A 663 10.26 -18.70 1.10
CA MET A 663 9.52 -18.28 -0.08
C MET A 663 10.36 -17.29 -0.90
N LEU A 664 10.88 -16.23 -0.28
CA LEU A 664 11.64 -15.17 -0.95
C LEU A 664 13.02 -15.64 -1.47
N LEU A 665 13.73 -16.47 -0.71
CA LEU A 665 15.07 -16.97 -1.06
C LEU A 665 15.05 -18.24 -1.93
N GLY A 666 13.92 -18.94 -1.98
CA GLY A 666 13.74 -20.15 -2.77
C GLY A 666 13.43 -19.84 -4.25
N PRO A 667 13.17 -20.89 -5.06
CA PRO A 667 12.90 -20.75 -6.49
C PRO A 667 11.68 -19.88 -6.79
N ASP A 668 11.65 -19.29 -7.98
CA ASP A 668 10.52 -18.48 -8.48
C ASP A 668 9.42 -19.36 -9.14
N ASP A 669 9.37 -20.65 -8.79
CA ASP A 669 8.33 -21.57 -9.23
C ASP A 669 6.98 -21.20 -8.60
N PRO A 670 5.90 -21.00 -9.40
CA PRO A 670 4.60 -20.58 -8.88
C PRO A 670 4.02 -21.52 -7.82
N THR A 671 4.22 -22.85 -7.97
CA THR A 671 3.71 -23.83 -7.00
C THR A 671 4.44 -23.73 -5.68
N PHE A 672 5.77 -23.61 -5.71
CA PHE A 672 6.61 -23.41 -4.54
C PHE A 672 6.26 -22.12 -3.81
N VAL A 673 6.21 -20.99 -4.54
CA VAL A 673 5.94 -19.67 -3.94
C VAL A 673 4.53 -19.63 -3.35
N MET A 674 3.53 -20.16 -4.07
CA MET A 674 2.16 -20.24 -3.55
C MET A 674 2.09 -21.11 -2.29
N GLY A 675 2.70 -22.30 -2.32
CA GLY A 675 2.72 -23.20 -1.16
C GLY A 675 3.40 -22.58 0.06
N ALA A 676 4.58 -21.98 -0.13
CA ALA A 676 5.31 -21.30 0.94
C ALA A 676 4.57 -20.06 1.45
N SER A 677 3.91 -19.29 0.57
CA SER A 677 3.06 -18.16 0.93
C SER A 677 1.87 -18.59 1.77
N MET A 678 1.19 -19.69 1.42
CA MET A 678 0.06 -20.21 2.20
C MET A 678 0.50 -20.69 3.58
N VAL A 679 1.65 -21.37 3.69
CA VAL A 679 2.22 -21.72 5.00
C VAL A 679 2.57 -20.46 5.79
N GLY A 680 3.22 -19.49 5.16
CA GLY A 680 3.56 -18.21 5.79
C GLY A 680 2.32 -17.48 6.33
N LEU A 681 1.27 -17.35 5.52
CA LEU A 681 0.01 -16.70 5.89
C LEU A 681 -0.74 -17.46 7.01
N PHE A 682 -0.75 -18.79 6.96
CA PHE A 682 -1.36 -19.63 8.01
C PHE A 682 -0.76 -19.32 9.39
N PHE A 683 0.58 -19.27 9.44
CA PHE A 683 1.35 -19.03 10.66
C PHE A 683 1.50 -17.55 11.01
N LEU A 684 1.25 -16.63 10.07
CA LEU A 684 1.24 -15.19 10.33
C LEU A 684 -0.09 -14.76 10.94
N LEU A 685 -1.20 -15.14 10.30
CA LEU A 685 -2.55 -14.76 10.70
C LEU A 685 -3.04 -15.58 11.90
N GLY A 686 -2.84 -16.90 11.89
CA GLY A 686 -3.36 -17.79 12.93
C GLY A 686 -3.07 -17.36 14.38
N PRO A 687 -1.83 -17.02 14.73
CA PRO A 687 -1.48 -16.51 16.07
C PRO A 687 -2.27 -15.29 16.55
N TYR A 688 -2.88 -14.50 15.66
CA TYR A 688 -3.70 -13.37 16.11
C TYR A 688 -4.93 -13.82 16.91
N ALA A 689 -5.48 -15.00 16.66
CA ALA A 689 -6.55 -15.56 17.50
C ALA A 689 -6.07 -15.82 18.94
N ALA A 690 -4.80 -16.21 19.12
CA ALA A 690 -4.22 -16.44 20.43
C ALA A 690 -3.78 -15.13 21.12
N ILE A 691 -3.14 -14.21 20.41
CA ILE A 691 -2.58 -12.98 21.01
C ILE A 691 -3.65 -12.03 21.51
N LEU A 692 -4.77 -11.89 20.82
CA LEU A 692 -5.85 -10.99 21.19
C LEU A 692 -6.52 -11.40 22.50
N PHE A 693 -6.73 -12.70 22.67
CA PHE A 693 -7.25 -13.23 23.91
C PHE A 693 -6.18 -13.18 25.03
N PHE A 694 -4.93 -13.48 24.70
CA PHE A 694 -3.79 -13.45 25.63
C PHE A 694 -3.50 -12.04 26.17
N GLN A 695 -3.50 -11.01 25.32
CA GLN A 695 -3.22 -9.63 25.71
C GLN A 695 -4.29 -9.10 26.66
N ALA A 696 -5.57 -9.41 26.42
CA ALA A 696 -6.65 -9.05 27.33
C ALA A 696 -6.47 -9.72 28.71
N GLY A 697 -5.98 -10.96 28.74
CA GLY A 697 -5.65 -11.66 29.98
C GLY A 697 -4.45 -11.09 30.75
N CYS A 698 -3.60 -10.27 30.12
CA CYS A 698 -2.41 -9.68 30.76
C CYS A 698 -2.72 -8.46 31.66
N PHE A 699 -3.94 -7.96 31.60
CA PHE A 699 -4.38 -6.77 32.34
C PHE A 699 -5.51 -7.09 33.31
N ASP A 700 -5.51 -6.36 34.42
CA ASP A 700 -6.58 -6.41 35.41
C ASP A 700 -7.82 -5.72 34.83
N SER A 701 -9.01 -6.11 35.31
CA SER A 701 -10.29 -5.65 34.72
C SER A 701 -10.49 -4.12 34.78
N ASP A 702 -9.72 -3.37 35.57
CA ASP A 702 -9.80 -1.90 35.66
C ASP A 702 -9.10 -1.15 34.51
N CYS A 703 -8.17 -1.80 33.82
CA CYS A 703 -7.38 -1.22 32.71
C CYS A 703 -7.28 -2.16 31.50
N ARG A 704 -8.07 -3.23 31.47
CA ARG A 704 -8.00 -4.30 30.48
C ARG A 704 -8.32 -3.85 29.07
N ALA A 705 -9.41 -3.09 28.89
CA ALA A 705 -9.77 -2.58 27.59
C ALA A 705 -8.73 -1.55 27.13
N THR A 706 -8.27 -0.69 28.03
CA THR A 706 -7.22 0.30 27.75
C THR A 706 -5.92 -0.36 27.28
N GLY A 707 -5.44 -1.39 27.99
CA GLY A 707 -4.22 -2.11 27.61
C GLY A 707 -4.38 -2.80 26.25
N SER A 708 -5.51 -3.48 26.04
CA SER A 708 -5.78 -4.20 24.79
C SER A 708 -5.90 -3.25 23.59
N SER A 709 -6.65 -2.15 23.73
CA SER A 709 -6.78 -1.12 22.69
C SER A 709 -5.48 -0.40 22.41
N PHE A 710 -4.68 -0.10 23.45
CA PHE A 710 -3.37 0.53 23.28
C PHE A 710 -2.42 -0.35 22.45
N ILE A 711 -2.34 -1.64 22.80
CA ILE A 711 -1.53 -2.60 22.06
C ILE A 711 -2.05 -2.75 20.62
N GLY A 712 -3.37 -2.92 20.44
CA GLY A 712 -3.99 -3.03 19.12
C GLY A 712 -3.75 -1.81 18.23
N ALA A 713 -3.75 -0.60 18.80
CA ALA A 713 -3.45 0.63 18.07
C ALA A 713 -2.03 0.68 17.50
N MET A 714 -1.08 -0.10 18.04
CA MET A 714 0.29 -0.18 17.51
C MET A 714 0.38 -0.84 16.13
N SER A 715 -0.71 -1.49 15.68
CA SER A 715 -0.86 -1.93 14.30
C SER A 715 -0.65 -0.82 13.28
N GLN A 716 -1.22 0.36 13.52
CA GLN A 716 -1.22 1.46 12.54
C GLN A 716 0.18 2.08 12.38
N PRO A 717 0.90 2.46 13.46
CA PRO A 717 2.30 2.83 13.35
C PRO A 717 3.17 1.72 12.73
N GLY A 718 2.89 0.45 13.05
CA GLY A 718 3.56 -0.69 12.44
C GLY A 718 3.41 -0.72 10.92
N ALA A 719 2.18 -0.63 10.41
CA ALA A 719 1.89 -0.59 8.98
C ALA A 719 2.59 0.58 8.28
N ILE A 720 2.51 1.78 8.87
CA ILE A 720 3.09 3.01 8.33
C ILE A 720 4.62 2.90 8.27
N ILE A 721 5.27 2.51 9.37
CA ILE A 721 6.72 2.37 9.43
C ILE A 721 7.19 1.26 8.49
N GLY A 722 6.49 0.11 8.47
CA GLY A 722 6.80 -0.99 7.57
C GLY A 722 6.73 -0.58 6.09
N GLY A 723 5.70 0.17 5.70
CA GLY A 723 5.57 0.73 4.36
C GLY A 723 6.71 1.69 4.01
N PHE A 724 7.02 2.64 4.89
CA PHE A 724 8.14 3.57 4.68
C PHE A 724 9.50 2.87 4.58
N LEU A 725 9.73 1.84 5.39
CA LEU A 725 10.96 1.04 5.32
C LEU A 725 11.05 0.26 4.00
N LEU A 726 9.95 -0.35 3.54
CA LEU A 726 9.91 -0.99 2.22
C LEU A 726 10.24 0.00 1.11
N THR A 727 9.55 1.13 1.05
CA THR A 727 9.77 2.18 0.04
C THR A 727 11.18 2.76 0.11
N GLY A 728 11.70 3.00 1.32
CA GLY A 728 13.05 3.53 1.50
C GLY A 728 14.13 2.57 1.06
N LEU A 729 13.98 1.26 1.33
CA LEU A 729 14.93 0.24 0.87
C LEU A 729 14.89 0.06 -0.64
N THR A 730 13.70 0.01 -1.25
CA THR A 730 13.60 -0.11 -2.71
C THR A 730 14.15 1.13 -3.44
N ALA A 731 13.95 2.33 -2.88
CA ALA A 731 14.58 3.55 -3.38
C ALA A 731 16.12 3.54 -3.29
N SER A 732 16.70 2.71 -2.42
CA SER A 732 18.16 2.50 -2.30
C SER A 732 18.73 1.45 -3.27
N ALA A 733 18.01 1.16 -4.36
CA ALA A 733 18.34 0.15 -5.37
C ALA A 733 18.32 -1.32 -4.87
N MET A 734 17.69 -1.58 -3.73
CA MET A 734 17.41 -2.94 -3.26
C MET A 734 16.19 -3.50 -4.01
N SER A 735 16.23 -4.78 -4.41
CA SER A 735 15.06 -5.38 -5.06
C SER A 735 13.88 -5.46 -4.09
N PHE A 736 12.64 -5.46 -4.61
CA PHE A 736 11.45 -5.55 -3.77
C PHE A 736 11.46 -6.83 -2.91
N GLY A 737 11.91 -7.96 -3.48
CA GLY A 737 12.05 -9.21 -2.74
C GLY A 737 13.05 -9.12 -1.56
N GLN A 738 14.17 -8.44 -1.74
CA GLN A 738 15.14 -8.21 -0.67
C GLN A 738 14.60 -7.26 0.40
N ALA A 739 13.90 -6.19 0.02
CA ALA A 739 13.24 -5.30 0.97
C ALA A 739 12.16 -6.04 1.78
N ALA A 740 11.35 -6.86 1.12
CA ALA A 740 10.33 -7.72 1.74
C ALA A 740 10.93 -8.76 2.70
N LEU A 741 12.13 -9.28 2.40
CA LEU A 741 12.85 -10.19 3.28
C LEU A 741 13.24 -9.50 4.59
N TRP A 742 13.88 -8.33 4.51
CA TRP A 742 14.36 -7.62 5.70
C TRP A 742 13.25 -7.01 6.53
N VAL A 743 12.30 -6.33 5.89
CA VAL A 743 11.22 -5.62 6.59
C VAL A 743 10.12 -6.59 6.99
N GLY A 744 9.62 -7.38 6.03
CA GLY A 744 8.53 -8.32 6.25
C GLY A 744 8.96 -9.51 7.10
N ALA A 745 9.79 -10.40 6.53
CA ALA A 745 10.15 -11.65 7.22
C ALA A 745 10.99 -11.38 8.47
N GLY A 746 11.96 -10.45 8.38
CA GLY A 746 12.73 -9.98 9.52
C GLY A 746 11.88 -9.35 10.62
N GLY A 747 10.87 -8.53 10.27
CA GLY A 747 9.93 -7.95 11.22
C GLY A 747 9.10 -8.99 11.97
N ILE A 748 8.62 -10.03 11.28
CA ILE A 748 7.89 -11.15 11.88
C ILE A 748 8.80 -11.91 12.86
N LEU A 749 10.03 -12.25 12.46
CA LEU A 749 10.99 -12.95 13.32
C LEU A 749 11.35 -12.11 14.56
N ALA A 750 11.61 -10.82 14.38
CA ALA A 750 11.87 -9.89 15.48
C ALA A 750 10.68 -9.83 16.45
N SER A 751 9.46 -9.79 15.94
CA SER A 751 8.24 -9.84 16.75
C SER A 751 8.15 -11.13 17.59
N ALA A 752 8.45 -12.28 17.00
CA ALA A 752 8.46 -13.55 17.71
C ALA A 752 9.51 -13.59 18.83
N LEU A 753 10.70 -13.03 18.59
CA LEU A 753 11.76 -12.90 19.59
C LEU A 753 11.36 -11.96 20.73
N VAL A 754 10.73 -10.82 20.41
CA VAL A 754 10.19 -9.91 21.42
C VAL A 754 9.12 -10.61 22.27
N MET A 755 8.27 -11.44 21.66
CA MET A 755 7.22 -12.16 22.35
C MET A 755 7.75 -13.19 23.38
N LEU A 756 9.00 -13.64 23.26
CA LEU A 756 9.66 -14.42 24.32
C LEU A 756 9.79 -13.63 25.63
N LEU A 757 9.80 -12.30 25.58
CA LEU A 757 9.83 -11.45 26.77
C LEU A 757 8.45 -11.31 27.41
N ALA A 758 7.36 -11.83 26.84
CA ALA A 758 6.05 -11.80 27.47
C ALA A 758 6.00 -12.75 28.67
N LYS A 759 5.26 -12.39 29.72
CA LYS A 759 5.03 -13.28 30.85
C LYS A 759 3.98 -14.33 30.46
N PRO A 760 4.22 -15.64 30.65
CA PRO A 760 3.16 -16.64 30.53
C PRO A 760 2.02 -16.30 31.49
N THR A 761 0.77 -16.27 31.00
CA THR A 761 -0.42 -16.27 31.87
C THR A 761 -0.50 -17.65 32.53
N GLY A 762 -0.76 -17.70 33.84
CA GLY A 762 -0.53 -18.85 34.74
C GLY A 762 -1.30 -20.16 34.48
N GLU A 763 -1.79 -20.42 33.26
CA GLU A 763 -2.56 -21.60 32.88
C GLU A 763 -1.71 -22.90 32.82
N THR A 764 -0.38 -22.82 32.91
CA THR A 764 0.52 -23.99 32.80
C THR A 764 0.89 -24.66 34.13
N ARG A 765 0.38 -24.20 35.27
CA ARG A 765 0.74 -24.81 36.58
C ARG A 765 -0.04 -26.06 36.97
N GLU A 766 -1.09 -26.45 36.24
CA GLU A 766 -1.91 -27.63 36.57
C GLU A 766 -1.72 -28.83 35.64
N ALA A 767 -0.88 -28.74 34.59
CA ALA A 767 -0.67 -29.83 33.63
C ALA A 767 0.58 -30.69 33.88
N VAL A 768 1.31 -30.44 34.98
CA VAL A 768 2.43 -31.28 35.44
C VAL A 768 2.27 -31.52 36.94
N SER A 769 1.24 -32.28 37.30
CA SER A 769 1.14 -33.01 38.57
C SER A 769 0.37 -34.29 38.33
#